data_AF-A0A973HSD0-F1
#
_entry.id   AF-A0A973HSD0-F1
#
_cell.length_a   1.000
_cell.length_b   1.000
_cell.length_c   1.000
_cell.angle_alpha   90.00
_cell.angle_beta   90.00
_cell.angle_gamma   90.00
#
_symmetry.space_group_name_H-M   'P 1'
#
loop_
_entity.id
_entity.type
_entity.pdbx_description
1 polymer ?
#
loop_
_entity_poly.entity_id
_entity_poly.type
_entity_poly.pdbx_seq_one_letter_code
_entity_poly.pdbx_strand_id
1 'polypeptide(L)'
;MTSKIKQPKMDYATVSPSVDLKKALVAVPESCPDGVMKALLSLIKSCHMSADALRPAREIDVTDLERHPVIAIGQLDNNPLLERLYQLRLCFFDAAYPGDGGYAVTTAANAFGLGQDVIMIGGHDESTMIHSIKAFQRVVQKSRGPIGYVHEVTCNDPVLGLHIHKNPEALCTKLKAMLKQNPTLAKEANHDATEQGMVQYLTGKGRGLEVFRDYFLHYIKLGQKLGTFPGHMLYSSFWKTIIVWDLVQCDPVFSPAQRRQLTEGFFQIMLWLHSTYPNNIEQPEGEIRHNHCTYEGISLYLAMNYFNKHHRMSPWPEVEAGVANLFEGQTRSYKINDDASSYSTQVPRHFSLWLQHQGRSDYFEEGHMRRLAETYVVTMDNMGSITTYGDAGEYSSPAPRPFQYNEWIHMAHWFDGDPELRWLMNWSPRNEGMLPKAEGKEKVLPTRLVGCRGVEEQGYFVGRYCTTDQRTDFPYSFVGVRPLILDKAPVEWVRTRALGEKRTIPKDGVFFDKLSMRPSFRPQDEYLMLEGTGAYIHGHQDANAIIRLTWKDRVWLVDCDYLRGMPEETNALKVICNGSSIDNPPLTCLETFSDLPLTGFTHTTARGYGGGDWHRKILWSKGGFFLVHDKFELYRQGDYALEQRWRVLGETQLRGQVLKADQCGESFHIAGTAESTPSLQYDTPESLARESNWSNYPYADETVTVLTRSARVQGKAGKSTSFCTVLAPQKLSEVIPHGKNAYSFKVGGQSSWAGFDLRGRVSADLSLTADALLWSKEHLAAFGVSRFELGDLKLSANKALDIEIEKDRMTLRATEAVTLRAKGKIPAGWPANGILKLEPGEYQLSSSLRLPAPPQPTEKSKKVIKKNSVDKSNKGKIILPGTITAIDGQNDLFLGMQNGKLQRLNTDCSLGWSAKLSGAITAVGLRQLDGQTLAAAISDRGEAAIYDDEGKVKLQFKGLIIDSPVTQAIPVMHNGRLCMGLTTPKSQGGNQRADGETAGLGAGQLGLVDSRGRLLWQTSPSHSSSGLLQAARREDGQDILVCGAQYHNGLWTYNTDGKKLGSPWMRMDGTCLCMTAVAVGPLSRASEPDLVFGTLGHTVIHFPLPGENSRSQKTYGRGKPFAEARMAGRIRALRIIQQGRSRKVVAVDAVGMVAHFDSKLQRTCFVDLEMPAPVATAAIAADGSICAVDETGHVARLDGDGTGKQIIKFTDAISHLAFCGKTALGNFKNGLRAL
;
A
#
# COMPACT_ATOMS: atom_id res chain seq x y z
N MET A 1 0.63 -23.57 -28.31
CA MET A 1 0.90 -23.87 -29.73
C MET A 1 2.36 -23.63 -30.02
N THR A 2 3.20 -24.66 -30.04
CA THR A 2 4.61 -24.59 -30.48
C THR A 2 4.67 -24.79 -31.99
N SER A 3 4.24 -23.79 -32.77
CA SER A 3 4.66 -23.71 -34.16
C SER A 3 6.00 -22.97 -34.18
N LYS A 4 7.02 -23.53 -34.84
CA LYS A 4 8.31 -22.86 -35.04
C LYS A 4 8.03 -21.46 -35.58
N ILE A 5 8.40 -20.41 -34.84
CA ILE A 5 8.31 -19.02 -35.29
C ILE A 5 9.01 -18.94 -36.65
N LYS A 6 8.24 -18.84 -37.75
CA LYS A 6 8.80 -18.58 -39.07
C LYS A 6 9.42 -17.18 -38.99
N GLN A 7 10.72 -17.06 -39.32
CA GLN A 7 11.36 -15.75 -39.44
C GLN A 7 10.57 -14.90 -40.45
N PRO A 8 10.04 -13.74 -40.07
CA PRO A 8 9.40 -12.85 -41.02
C PRO A 8 10.46 -12.34 -42.01
N LYS A 9 10.04 -12.14 -43.27
CA LYS A 9 10.81 -11.29 -44.19
C LYS A 9 10.59 -9.83 -43.76
N MET A 10 11.43 -9.32 -42.87
CA MET A 10 11.43 -7.88 -42.57
C MET A 10 12.00 -7.11 -43.74
N ASP A 11 11.48 -5.91 -43.99
CA ASP A 11 12.17 -4.95 -44.83
C ASP A 11 13.38 -4.42 -44.05
N TYR A 12 14.57 -4.80 -44.52
CA TYR A 12 15.86 -4.35 -43.98
C TYR A 12 16.45 -3.21 -44.81
N ALA A 13 15.68 -2.62 -45.75
CA ALA A 13 16.06 -1.35 -46.35
C ALA A 13 16.49 -0.43 -45.21
N THR A 14 17.77 -0.08 -45.21
CA THR A 14 18.49 0.35 -44.02
C THR A 14 17.77 1.53 -43.39
N VAL A 15 17.22 1.35 -42.18
CA VAL A 15 16.88 2.45 -41.27
C VAL A 15 18.21 3.14 -40.95
N SER A 16 18.59 4.06 -41.82
CA SER A 16 19.85 4.78 -41.80
C SER A 16 19.51 6.19 -42.22
N PRO A 17 19.40 7.10 -41.24
CA PRO A 17 19.02 8.48 -41.50
C PRO A 17 19.91 9.11 -42.55
N SER A 18 19.32 9.90 -43.44
CA SER A 18 20.04 10.62 -44.48
C SER A 18 19.29 11.88 -44.87
N VAL A 19 19.61 12.97 -44.18
CA VAL A 19 18.97 14.28 -44.37
C VAL A 19 19.75 15.13 -45.38
N ASP A 20 19.14 15.39 -46.54
CA ASP A 20 19.63 16.40 -47.48
C ASP A 20 19.18 17.79 -47.02
N LEU A 21 20.09 18.53 -46.38
CA LEU A 21 19.80 19.84 -45.79
C LEU A 21 19.26 20.85 -46.82
N LYS A 22 19.61 20.73 -48.11
CA LYS A 22 19.11 21.66 -49.15
C LYS A 22 17.61 21.56 -49.37
N LYS A 23 17.00 20.43 -48.97
CA LYS A 23 15.57 20.15 -49.09
C LYS A 23 14.84 20.25 -47.75
N ALA A 24 15.56 20.56 -46.67
CA ALA A 24 15.01 20.55 -45.33
C ALA A 24 14.23 21.83 -45.00
N LEU A 25 13.18 21.70 -44.20
CA LEU A 25 12.48 22.81 -43.55
C LEU A 25 13.01 23.02 -42.13
N VAL A 26 12.93 24.23 -41.60
CA VAL A 26 13.31 24.59 -40.23
C VAL A 26 12.08 25.06 -39.47
N ALA A 27 11.60 24.23 -38.55
CA ALA A 27 10.44 24.50 -37.70
C ALA A 27 10.89 25.23 -36.42
N VAL A 28 10.56 26.53 -36.32
CA VAL A 28 10.96 27.39 -35.19
C VAL A 28 9.80 27.70 -34.23
N PRO A 29 10.07 28.04 -32.97
CA PRO A 29 9.05 28.50 -32.03
C PRO A 29 8.35 29.77 -32.54
N GLU A 30 7.09 29.99 -32.15
CA GLU A 30 6.34 31.19 -32.57
C GLU A 30 7.01 32.50 -32.14
N SER A 31 7.61 32.49 -30.95
CA SER A 31 8.46 33.55 -30.45
C SER A 31 9.87 33.01 -30.24
N CYS A 32 10.83 33.52 -31.00
CA CYS A 32 12.21 33.11 -30.93
C CYS A 32 13.08 34.30 -30.49
N PRO A 33 13.92 34.16 -29.44
CA PRO A 33 14.81 35.23 -29.03
C PRO A 33 15.74 35.68 -30.17
N ASP A 34 16.05 36.97 -30.23
CA ASP A 34 16.89 37.56 -31.29
C ASP A 34 18.26 36.87 -31.43
N GLY A 35 18.87 36.48 -30.29
CA GLY A 35 20.15 35.77 -30.27
C GLY A 35 20.05 34.39 -30.93
N VAL A 36 18.96 33.67 -30.69
CA VAL A 36 18.67 32.37 -31.30
C VAL A 36 18.41 32.54 -32.79
N MET A 37 17.56 33.50 -33.19
CA MET A 37 17.29 33.78 -34.61
C MET A 37 18.54 34.13 -35.40
N LYS A 38 19.45 34.93 -34.83
CA LYS A 38 20.73 35.26 -35.46
C LYS A 38 21.61 34.03 -35.66
N ALA A 39 21.66 33.13 -34.67
CA ALA A 39 22.39 31.86 -34.78
C ALA A 39 21.77 30.94 -35.85
N LEU A 40 20.44 30.89 -35.96
CA LEU A 40 19.72 30.12 -36.97
C LEU A 40 19.98 30.60 -38.39
N LEU A 41 19.91 31.91 -38.63
CA LEU A 41 20.21 32.47 -39.95
C LEU A 41 21.67 32.17 -40.37
N SER A 42 22.60 32.16 -39.40
CA SER A 42 23.98 31.73 -39.63
C SER A 42 24.07 30.24 -40.02
N LEU A 43 23.31 29.37 -39.36
CA LEU A 43 23.23 27.95 -39.68
C LEU A 43 22.68 27.74 -41.11
N ILE A 44 21.52 28.33 -41.42
CA ILE A 44 20.86 28.27 -42.75
C ILE A 44 21.83 28.67 -43.85
N LYS A 45 22.54 29.79 -43.65
CA LYS A 45 23.55 30.28 -44.61
C LYS A 45 24.71 29.29 -44.78
N SER A 46 25.21 28.71 -43.68
CA SER A 46 26.32 27.73 -43.74
C SER A 46 25.92 26.39 -44.36
N CYS A 47 24.63 26.04 -44.33
CA CYS A 47 24.08 24.81 -44.89
C CYS A 47 23.61 24.96 -46.35
N HIS A 48 23.70 26.15 -46.95
CA HIS A 48 23.14 26.48 -48.26
C HIS A 48 21.64 26.15 -48.39
N MET A 49 20.89 26.37 -47.31
CA MET A 49 19.44 26.19 -47.28
C MET A 49 18.73 27.42 -47.88
N SER A 50 17.50 27.25 -48.38
CA SER A 50 16.66 28.38 -48.79
C SER A 50 16.31 29.26 -47.58
N ALA A 51 16.23 30.58 -47.77
CA ALA A 51 15.74 31.48 -46.74
C ALA A 51 14.26 31.19 -46.40
N ASP A 52 13.48 30.74 -47.38
CA ASP A 52 12.07 30.34 -47.22
C ASP A 52 11.90 28.99 -46.49
N ALA A 53 13.00 28.30 -46.15
CA ALA A 53 12.95 27.06 -45.40
C ALA A 53 12.54 27.26 -43.93
N LEU A 54 12.68 28.48 -43.39
CA LEU A 54 12.31 28.79 -42.01
C LEU A 54 10.81 29.06 -41.89
N ARG A 55 10.11 28.27 -41.08
CA ARG A 55 8.66 28.37 -40.86
C ARG A 55 8.30 28.26 -39.38
N PRO A 56 7.26 28.95 -38.91
CA PRO A 56 6.68 28.68 -37.59
C PRO A 56 6.28 27.22 -37.47
N ALA A 57 6.60 26.58 -36.34
CA ALA A 57 6.36 25.15 -36.16
C ALA A 57 4.88 24.74 -36.29
N ARG A 58 3.94 25.64 -35.96
CA ARG A 58 2.49 25.44 -36.15
C ARG A 58 2.04 25.37 -37.61
N GLU A 59 2.87 25.83 -38.55
CA GLU A 59 2.60 25.79 -39.99
C GLU A 59 3.16 24.54 -40.66
N ILE A 60 3.91 23.72 -39.94
CA ILE A 60 4.42 22.43 -40.43
C ILE A 60 3.32 21.38 -40.27
N ASP A 61 2.83 20.86 -41.39
CA ASP A 61 1.80 19.83 -41.43
C ASP A 61 2.35 18.45 -41.86
N VAL A 62 1.45 17.46 -41.96
CA VAL A 62 1.81 16.09 -42.38
C VAL A 62 2.35 16.07 -43.82
N THR A 63 1.86 16.92 -44.72
CA THR A 63 2.32 17.00 -46.11
C THR A 63 3.77 17.47 -46.18
N ASP A 64 4.13 18.44 -45.35
CA ASP A 64 5.51 18.91 -45.21
C ASP A 64 6.42 17.77 -44.71
N LEU A 65 5.96 17.02 -43.69
CA LEU A 65 6.69 15.87 -43.11
C LEU A 65 6.82 14.66 -44.05
N GLU A 66 5.99 14.54 -45.10
CA GLU A 66 6.15 13.54 -46.16
C GLU A 66 7.19 13.94 -47.21
N ARG A 67 7.22 15.23 -47.54
CA ARG A 67 7.99 15.77 -48.69
C ARG A 67 9.39 16.22 -48.31
N HIS A 68 9.58 16.67 -47.08
CA HIS A 68 10.79 17.34 -46.63
C HIS A 68 11.30 16.76 -45.31
N PRO A 69 12.62 16.57 -45.15
CA PRO A 69 13.19 16.41 -43.81
C PRO A 69 13.02 17.71 -43.03
N VAL A 70 12.88 17.62 -41.71
CA VAL A 70 12.61 18.79 -40.86
C VAL A 70 13.69 18.94 -39.78
N ILE A 71 14.11 20.18 -39.56
CA ILE A 71 14.92 20.59 -38.41
C ILE A 71 14.00 21.30 -37.42
N ALA A 72 13.70 20.67 -36.30
CA ALA A 72 12.81 21.20 -35.27
C ALA A 72 13.60 21.82 -34.12
N ILE A 73 13.25 23.05 -33.73
CA ILE A 73 14.06 23.87 -32.83
C ILE A 73 13.20 24.40 -31.69
N GLY A 74 13.64 24.21 -30.45
CA GLY A 74 12.91 24.63 -29.25
C GLY A 74 12.77 23.50 -28.24
N GLN A 75 11.61 23.42 -27.60
CA GLN A 75 11.31 22.45 -26.54
C GLN A 75 9.80 22.19 -26.45
N LEU A 76 9.40 21.33 -25.50
CA LEU A 76 8.04 20.86 -25.24
C LEU A 76 6.95 21.95 -25.28
N ASP A 77 7.18 23.12 -24.68
CA ASP A 77 6.14 24.12 -24.43
C ASP A 77 6.16 25.33 -25.38
N ASN A 78 7.03 25.31 -26.40
CA ASN A 78 7.13 26.42 -27.37
C ASN A 78 7.21 25.98 -28.84
N ASN A 79 7.25 24.68 -29.11
CA ASN A 79 7.27 24.14 -30.46
C ASN A 79 6.34 22.91 -30.56
N PRO A 80 5.16 23.01 -31.22
CA PRO A 80 4.18 21.91 -31.29
C PRO A 80 4.70 20.64 -31.98
N LEU A 81 5.67 20.75 -32.90
CA LEU A 81 6.30 19.57 -33.49
C LEU A 81 7.19 18.85 -32.47
N LEU A 82 7.97 19.58 -31.67
CA LEU A 82 8.77 19.00 -30.59
C LEU A 82 7.90 18.48 -29.45
N GLU A 83 6.78 19.14 -29.14
CA GLU A 83 5.76 18.65 -28.22
C GLU A 83 5.22 17.29 -28.68
N ARG A 84 4.84 17.17 -29.95
CA ARG A 84 4.36 15.91 -30.52
C ARG A 84 5.42 14.81 -30.47
N LEU A 85 6.68 15.13 -30.76
CA LEU A 85 7.79 14.18 -30.65
C LEU A 85 8.09 13.80 -29.19
N TYR A 86 7.86 14.70 -28.23
CA TYR A 86 7.97 14.44 -26.80
C TYR A 86 6.89 13.46 -26.34
N GLN A 87 5.65 13.67 -26.78
CA GLN A 87 4.51 12.76 -26.56
C GLN A 87 4.77 11.35 -27.12
N LEU A 88 5.51 11.24 -28.24
CA LEU A 88 5.92 9.97 -28.86
C LEU A 88 7.19 9.35 -28.26
N ARG A 89 7.81 10.00 -27.25
CA ARG A 89 9.10 9.60 -26.65
C ARG A 89 10.26 9.51 -27.65
N LEU A 90 10.22 10.37 -28.66
CA LEU A 90 11.31 10.59 -29.62
C LEU A 90 12.11 11.86 -29.29
N CYS A 91 11.58 12.73 -28.42
CA CYS A 91 12.20 13.96 -27.95
C CYS A 91 12.08 14.06 -26.41
N PHE A 92 13.06 14.69 -25.75
CA PHE A 92 13.07 14.94 -24.30
C PHE A 92 13.41 16.39 -23.95
N PHE A 93 13.27 17.31 -24.91
CA PHE A 93 13.60 18.72 -24.70
C PHE A 93 12.48 19.41 -23.92
N ASP A 94 12.79 19.88 -22.72
CA ASP A 94 11.88 20.60 -21.84
C ASP A 94 12.65 21.68 -21.05
N ALA A 95 11.96 22.41 -20.18
CA ALA A 95 12.59 23.50 -19.44
C ALA A 95 13.66 23.06 -18.41
N ALA A 96 13.88 21.75 -18.21
CA ALA A 96 14.93 21.22 -17.35
C ALA A 96 16.08 20.57 -18.13
N TYR A 97 15.79 19.88 -19.23
CA TYR A 97 16.78 19.18 -20.05
C TYR A 97 17.28 20.06 -21.22
N PRO A 98 18.61 20.17 -21.49
CA PRO A 98 19.73 19.36 -20.98
C PRO A 98 20.46 19.93 -19.74
N GLY A 99 19.86 20.90 -19.06
CA GLY A 99 20.44 21.61 -17.92
C GLY A 99 21.41 22.74 -18.30
N ASP A 100 21.79 23.54 -17.30
CA ASP A 100 22.63 24.74 -17.45
C ASP A 100 23.91 24.48 -18.26
N GLY A 101 24.10 25.26 -19.34
CA GLY A 101 25.28 25.17 -20.20
C GLY A 101 25.41 23.85 -20.99
N GLY A 102 24.41 22.97 -20.93
CA GLY A 102 24.32 21.79 -21.78
C GLY A 102 23.98 22.13 -23.23
N TYR A 103 23.86 21.12 -24.07
CA TYR A 103 23.27 21.22 -25.41
C TYR A 103 22.78 19.85 -25.87
N ALA A 104 21.78 19.81 -26.73
CA ALA A 104 21.26 18.56 -27.28
C ALA A 104 20.87 18.73 -28.75
N VAL A 105 21.44 17.88 -29.60
CA VAL A 105 21.07 17.73 -31.00
C VAL A 105 20.93 16.23 -31.30
N THR A 106 19.72 15.79 -31.63
CA THR A 106 19.42 14.37 -31.83
C THR A 106 18.59 14.15 -33.09
N THR A 107 18.67 12.95 -33.68
CA THR A 107 17.85 12.53 -34.81
C THR A 107 16.73 11.60 -34.36
N ALA A 108 15.49 11.91 -34.72
CA ALA A 108 14.37 10.98 -34.68
C ALA A 108 14.23 10.33 -36.05
N ALA A 109 14.73 9.10 -36.16
CA ALA A 109 14.70 8.34 -37.40
C ALA A 109 13.26 8.02 -37.79
N ASN A 110 12.87 8.34 -39.03
CA ASN A 110 11.53 8.05 -39.57
C ASN A 110 10.39 8.33 -38.56
N ALA A 111 10.40 9.52 -37.95
CA ALA A 111 9.67 9.80 -36.71
C ALA A 111 8.17 9.46 -36.77
N PHE A 112 7.55 9.67 -37.93
CA PHE A 112 6.11 9.45 -38.17
C PHE A 112 5.80 8.28 -39.12
N GLY A 113 6.80 7.49 -39.54
CA GLY A 113 6.59 6.41 -40.51
C GLY A 113 6.45 6.88 -41.97
N LEU A 114 6.72 8.16 -42.25
CA LEU A 114 6.56 8.80 -43.55
C LEU A 114 7.83 8.76 -44.43
N GLY A 115 8.90 8.13 -43.93
CA GLY A 115 10.18 8.00 -44.63
C GLY A 115 11.12 9.21 -44.50
N GLN A 116 10.75 10.24 -43.74
CA GLN A 116 11.59 11.40 -43.43
C GLN A 116 12.08 11.38 -41.98
N ASP A 117 13.33 11.80 -41.77
CA ASP A 117 13.92 11.99 -40.45
C ASP A 117 13.68 13.41 -39.94
N VAL A 118 13.63 13.56 -38.61
CA VAL A 118 13.60 14.87 -37.95
C VAL A 118 14.89 15.07 -37.16
N ILE A 119 15.60 16.17 -37.43
CA ILE A 119 16.73 16.61 -36.61
C ILE A 119 16.18 17.59 -35.58
N MET A 120 16.40 17.31 -34.29
CA MET A 120 15.88 18.12 -33.20
C MET A 120 17.04 18.89 -32.57
N ILE A 121 16.87 20.19 -32.34
CA ILE A 121 17.83 21.08 -31.68
C ILE A 121 17.16 21.68 -30.44
N GLY A 122 17.63 21.29 -29.25
CA GLY A 122 16.99 21.61 -27.98
C GLY A 122 17.88 22.36 -27.00
N GLY A 123 17.25 23.08 -26.09
CA GLY A 123 17.90 23.88 -25.06
C GLY A 123 16.86 24.53 -24.17
N HIS A 124 17.14 24.58 -22.86
CA HIS A 124 16.18 25.05 -21.87
C HIS A 124 16.14 26.59 -21.72
N ASP A 125 17.15 27.30 -22.24
CA ASP A 125 17.24 28.76 -22.24
C ASP A 125 17.91 29.30 -23.53
N GLU A 126 17.92 30.62 -23.71
CA GLU A 126 18.49 31.29 -24.89
C GLU A 126 19.95 30.89 -25.13
N SER A 127 20.76 30.80 -24.07
CA SER A 127 22.19 30.51 -24.16
C SER A 127 22.46 29.08 -24.62
N THR A 128 21.71 28.14 -24.05
CA THR A 128 21.75 26.71 -24.33
C THR A 128 21.26 26.43 -25.74
N MET A 129 20.21 27.11 -26.19
CA MET A 129 19.72 27.03 -27.57
C MET A 129 20.78 27.47 -28.59
N ILE A 130 21.46 28.60 -28.34
CA ILE A 130 22.56 29.06 -29.20
C ILE A 130 23.71 28.04 -29.22
N HIS A 131 24.03 27.42 -28.09
CA HIS A 131 25.03 26.36 -28.01
C HIS A 131 24.66 25.14 -28.84
N SER A 132 23.40 24.67 -28.77
CA SER A 132 22.90 23.55 -29.58
C SER A 132 22.94 23.84 -31.08
N ILE A 133 22.58 25.05 -31.51
CA ILE A 133 22.69 25.47 -32.93
C ILE A 133 24.15 25.42 -33.39
N LYS A 134 25.08 25.95 -32.57
CA LYS A 134 26.52 25.89 -32.88
C LYS A 134 27.06 24.47 -32.88
N ALA A 135 26.54 23.58 -32.02
CA ALA A 135 26.90 22.17 -32.00
C ALA A 135 26.50 21.48 -33.30
N PHE A 136 25.26 21.69 -33.75
CA PHE A 136 24.80 21.15 -35.03
C PHE A 136 25.59 21.73 -36.21
N GLN A 137 25.91 23.03 -36.19
CA GLN A 137 26.74 23.65 -37.24
C GLN A 137 28.10 22.96 -37.38
N ARG A 138 28.72 22.53 -36.28
CA ARG A 138 29.98 21.74 -36.31
C ARG A 138 29.79 20.36 -36.92
N VAL A 139 28.65 19.70 -36.69
CA VAL A 139 28.30 18.43 -37.34
C VAL A 139 28.22 18.62 -38.85
N VAL A 140 27.50 19.64 -39.29
CA VAL A 140 27.34 19.94 -40.72
C VAL A 140 28.68 20.25 -41.39
N GLN A 141 29.52 21.08 -40.76
CA GLN A 141 30.85 21.42 -41.29
C GLN A 141 31.80 20.22 -41.45
N LYS A 142 31.61 19.17 -40.64
CA LYS A 142 32.39 17.93 -40.74
C LYS A 142 31.82 16.97 -41.80
N SER A 143 30.57 17.15 -42.20
CA SER A 143 29.94 16.31 -43.23
C SER A 143 30.36 16.75 -44.64
N ARG A 144 30.49 15.78 -45.55
CA ARG A 144 30.76 16.00 -46.99
C ARG A 144 29.54 15.70 -47.88
N GLY A 145 28.38 15.46 -47.29
CA GLY A 145 27.15 15.05 -47.98
C GLY A 145 25.91 15.12 -47.05
N PRO A 146 24.83 14.37 -47.36
CA PRO A 146 23.67 14.27 -46.47
C PRO A 146 24.05 13.96 -45.03
N ILE A 147 23.31 14.53 -44.08
CA ILE A 147 23.56 14.34 -42.66
C ILE A 147 22.97 12.99 -42.23
N GLY A 148 23.83 12.14 -41.66
CA GLY A 148 23.42 10.85 -41.10
C GLY A 148 22.75 10.99 -39.73
N TYR A 149 22.71 9.89 -38.97
CA TYR A 149 22.27 9.92 -37.58
C TYR A 149 23.13 10.88 -36.74
N VAL A 150 22.48 11.84 -36.06
CA VAL A 150 23.13 12.81 -35.18
C VAL A 150 22.73 12.52 -33.73
N HIS A 151 23.73 12.42 -32.87
CA HIS A 151 23.58 12.35 -31.43
C HIS A 151 24.71 13.15 -30.77
N GLU A 152 24.52 14.47 -30.71
CA GLU A 152 25.47 15.41 -30.13
C GLU A 152 24.84 16.03 -28.87
N VAL A 153 25.11 15.38 -27.74
CA VAL A 153 24.51 15.74 -26.45
C VAL A 153 25.59 16.01 -25.43
N THR A 154 25.42 17.09 -24.68
CA THR A 154 26.10 17.33 -23.40
C THR A 154 25.05 17.69 -22.38
N CYS A 155 24.77 16.77 -21.47
CA CYS A 155 23.89 17.02 -20.34
C CYS A 155 24.70 17.39 -19.10
N ASN A 156 24.26 18.45 -18.43
CA ASN A 156 24.80 18.91 -17.15
C ASN A 156 23.81 18.72 -16.01
N ASP A 157 22.79 17.87 -16.21
CA ASP A 157 21.91 17.43 -15.14
C ASP A 157 22.70 16.52 -14.16
N PRO A 158 22.85 16.94 -12.89
CA PRO A 158 23.62 16.17 -11.91
C PRO A 158 22.96 14.84 -11.55
N VAL A 159 21.63 14.71 -11.66
CA VAL A 159 20.90 13.47 -11.34
C VAL A 159 21.20 12.43 -12.41
N LEU A 160 21.06 12.77 -13.69
CA LEU A 160 21.42 11.89 -14.80
C LEU A 160 22.90 11.45 -14.70
N GLY A 161 23.77 12.33 -14.22
CA GLY A 161 25.17 12.01 -13.96
C GLY A 161 25.40 10.89 -12.93
N LEU A 162 24.49 10.68 -11.97
CA LEU A 162 24.60 9.62 -10.95
C LEU A 162 24.37 8.22 -11.53
N HIS A 163 23.56 8.11 -12.59
CA HIS A 163 23.22 6.83 -13.23
C HIS A 163 24.28 6.36 -14.23
N ILE A 164 25.31 7.16 -14.52
CA ILE A 164 26.41 6.76 -15.40
C ILE A 164 27.28 5.75 -14.67
N HIS A 165 27.21 4.48 -15.08
CA HIS A 165 27.99 3.43 -14.42
C HIS A 165 29.50 3.57 -14.68
N LYS A 166 30.30 3.57 -13.61
CA LYS A 166 31.76 3.81 -13.67
C LYS A 166 32.54 2.72 -14.42
N ASN A 167 32.06 1.48 -14.39
CA ASN A 167 32.67 0.34 -15.09
C ASN A 167 31.63 -0.46 -15.89
N PRO A 168 31.31 -0.04 -17.12
CA PRO A 168 30.29 -0.67 -17.95
C PRO A 168 30.57 -2.15 -18.29
N GLU A 169 31.83 -2.52 -18.46
CA GLU A 169 32.23 -3.89 -18.78
C GLU A 169 31.98 -4.86 -17.61
N ALA A 170 32.33 -4.43 -16.40
CA ALA A 170 32.05 -5.20 -15.18
C ALA A 170 30.54 -5.35 -14.95
N LEU A 171 29.75 -4.29 -15.20
CA LEU A 171 28.29 -4.36 -15.14
C LEU A 171 27.74 -5.37 -16.14
N CYS A 172 28.11 -5.28 -17.42
CA CYS A 172 27.65 -6.21 -18.45
C CYS A 172 27.99 -7.67 -18.10
N THR A 173 29.18 -7.90 -17.52
CA THR A 173 29.58 -9.21 -17.02
C THR A 173 28.71 -9.68 -15.85
N LYS A 174 28.42 -8.80 -14.88
CA LYS A 174 27.51 -9.06 -13.75
C LYS A 174 26.12 -9.45 -14.25
N LEU A 175 25.53 -8.69 -15.17
CA LEU A 175 24.17 -8.94 -15.69
C LEU A 175 24.08 -10.30 -16.41
N LYS A 176 25.07 -10.65 -17.24
CA LYS A 176 25.15 -11.97 -17.89
C LYS A 176 25.32 -13.10 -16.88
N ALA A 177 26.12 -12.88 -15.83
CA ALA A 177 26.31 -13.86 -14.76
C ALA A 177 25.03 -14.07 -13.94
N MET A 178 24.27 -13.00 -13.65
CA MET A 178 22.97 -13.07 -12.97
C MET A 178 22.00 -13.98 -13.72
N LEU A 179 21.85 -13.77 -15.04
CA LEU A 179 21.01 -14.63 -15.88
C LEU A 179 21.43 -16.10 -15.88
N LYS A 180 22.74 -16.35 -15.90
CA LYS A 180 23.29 -17.72 -15.89
C LYS A 180 23.03 -18.42 -14.56
N GLN A 181 23.12 -17.69 -13.44
CA GLN A 181 22.91 -18.23 -12.10
C GLN A 181 21.43 -18.44 -11.80
N ASN A 182 20.59 -17.46 -12.15
CA ASN A 182 19.16 -17.53 -11.94
C ASN A 182 18.39 -16.82 -13.07
N PRO A 183 17.81 -17.59 -14.02
CA PRO A 183 17.02 -17.03 -15.11
C PRO A 183 15.79 -16.23 -14.67
N THR A 184 15.34 -16.32 -13.42
CA THR A 184 14.21 -15.50 -12.94
C THR A 184 14.57 -14.02 -12.78
N LEU A 185 15.87 -13.69 -12.65
CA LEU A 185 16.40 -12.33 -12.50
C LEU A 185 16.53 -11.56 -13.83
N ALA A 186 15.95 -12.10 -14.90
CA ALA A 186 16.05 -11.49 -16.22
C ALA A 186 15.29 -10.16 -16.32
N LYS A 187 14.25 -9.95 -15.51
CA LYS A 187 13.52 -8.69 -15.48
C LYS A 187 14.45 -7.56 -15.04
N GLU A 188 15.13 -7.74 -13.91
CA GLU A 188 16.07 -6.79 -13.31
C GLU A 188 17.24 -6.56 -14.26
N ALA A 189 17.87 -7.63 -14.76
CA ALA A 189 19.00 -7.47 -15.67
C ALA A 189 18.64 -6.79 -17.01
N ASN A 190 17.43 -7.02 -17.53
CA ASN A 190 16.93 -6.30 -18.73
C ASN A 190 16.70 -4.81 -18.44
N HIS A 191 16.20 -4.50 -17.25
CA HIS A 191 15.93 -3.15 -16.82
C HIS A 191 17.24 -2.35 -16.68
N ASP A 192 18.23 -2.85 -15.95
CA ASP A 192 19.56 -2.22 -15.80
C ASP A 192 20.24 -1.98 -17.17
N ALA A 193 20.22 -2.98 -18.05
CA ALA A 193 20.80 -2.85 -19.39
C ALA A 193 20.08 -1.78 -20.22
N THR A 194 18.75 -1.70 -20.10
CA THR A 194 17.92 -0.69 -20.78
C THR A 194 18.18 0.71 -20.24
N GLU A 195 18.25 0.86 -18.92
CA GLU A 195 18.54 2.12 -18.24
C GLU A 195 19.89 2.70 -18.71
N GLN A 196 20.95 1.88 -18.77
CA GLN A 196 22.26 2.35 -19.24
C GLN A 196 22.24 2.83 -20.69
N GLY A 197 21.42 2.22 -21.56
CA GLY A 197 21.20 2.72 -22.91
C GLY A 197 20.52 4.09 -22.93
N MET A 198 19.48 4.26 -22.10
CA MET A 198 18.76 5.53 -21.96
C MET A 198 19.64 6.65 -21.39
N VAL A 199 20.41 6.36 -20.35
CA VAL A 199 21.33 7.31 -19.71
C VAL A 199 22.39 7.80 -20.69
N GLN A 200 22.98 6.91 -21.51
CA GLN A 200 23.92 7.36 -22.54
C GLN A 200 23.22 8.24 -23.59
N TYR A 201 22.01 7.88 -24.03
CA TYR A 201 21.25 8.71 -24.97
C TYR A 201 20.98 10.12 -24.42
N LEU A 202 20.55 10.24 -23.16
CA LEU A 202 20.25 11.54 -22.55
C LEU A 202 21.50 12.35 -22.18
N THR A 203 22.65 11.70 -21.92
CA THR A 203 23.84 12.43 -21.43
C THR A 203 24.90 12.68 -22.48
N GLY A 204 24.93 11.86 -23.55
CA GLY A 204 26.04 11.77 -24.49
C GLY A 204 27.32 11.21 -23.86
N LYS A 205 27.25 10.66 -22.64
CA LYS A 205 28.41 10.22 -21.84
C LYS A 205 28.32 8.73 -21.48
N GLY A 206 29.47 8.12 -21.21
CA GLY A 206 29.58 6.71 -20.81
C GLY A 206 29.64 5.73 -21.98
N ARG A 207 29.51 4.44 -21.67
CA ARG A 207 29.50 3.32 -22.63
C ARG A 207 28.28 2.41 -22.41
N GLY A 208 27.16 2.98 -21.99
CA GLY A 208 25.93 2.25 -21.66
C GLY A 208 25.29 1.53 -22.86
N LEU A 209 25.40 2.06 -24.09
CA LEU A 209 24.93 1.38 -25.30
C LEU A 209 25.73 0.12 -25.62
N GLU A 210 26.99 0.04 -25.22
CA GLU A 210 27.76 -1.21 -25.34
C GLU A 210 27.23 -2.27 -24.36
N VAL A 211 26.87 -1.88 -23.14
CA VAL A 211 26.20 -2.75 -22.16
C VAL A 211 24.88 -3.25 -22.73
N PHE A 212 24.03 -2.32 -23.20
CA PHE A 212 22.75 -2.63 -23.85
C PHE A 212 22.94 -3.65 -24.98
N ARG A 213 23.82 -3.34 -25.94
CA ARG A 213 24.12 -4.21 -27.10
C ARG A 213 24.56 -5.60 -26.65
N ASP A 214 25.59 -5.67 -25.82
CA ASP A 214 26.26 -6.93 -25.51
C ASP A 214 25.42 -7.81 -24.59
N TYR A 215 24.62 -7.20 -23.72
CA TYR A 215 23.65 -7.90 -22.88
C TYR A 215 22.47 -8.44 -23.70
N PHE A 216 21.79 -7.62 -24.50
CA PHE A 216 20.62 -8.07 -25.25
C PHE A 216 20.97 -9.10 -26.34
N LEU A 217 22.13 -8.97 -27.00
CA LEU A 217 22.62 -10.03 -27.90
C LEU A 217 22.83 -11.36 -27.16
N HIS A 218 23.29 -11.33 -25.91
CA HIS A 218 23.42 -12.53 -25.08
C HIS A 218 22.05 -13.08 -24.66
N TYR A 219 21.16 -12.22 -24.19
CA TYR A 219 19.80 -12.57 -23.75
C TYR A 219 18.97 -13.20 -24.87
N ILE A 220 19.01 -12.60 -26.08
CA ILE A 220 18.30 -13.12 -27.26
C ILE A 220 18.84 -14.50 -27.66
N LYS A 221 20.17 -14.67 -27.70
CA LYS A 221 20.78 -15.97 -27.99
C LYS A 221 20.40 -17.03 -26.94
N LEU A 222 20.33 -16.63 -25.67
CA LEU A 222 19.88 -17.52 -24.60
C LEU A 222 18.41 -17.93 -24.80
N GLY A 223 17.52 -16.98 -25.09
CA GLY A 223 16.11 -17.27 -25.34
C GLY A 223 15.90 -18.20 -26.54
N GLN A 224 16.61 -17.96 -27.64
CA GLN A 224 16.61 -18.83 -28.82
C GLN A 224 17.12 -20.24 -28.51
N LYS A 225 18.18 -20.36 -27.71
CA LYS A 225 18.70 -21.66 -27.26
C LYS A 225 17.71 -22.42 -26.38
N LEU A 226 16.96 -21.71 -25.53
CA LEU A 226 15.99 -22.30 -24.62
C LEU A 226 14.62 -22.56 -25.26
N GLY A 227 14.33 -21.95 -26.42
CA GLY A 227 13.01 -21.97 -27.05
C GLY A 227 11.96 -21.13 -26.31
N THR A 228 12.38 -20.31 -25.35
CA THR A 228 11.56 -19.40 -24.54
C THR A 228 12.46 -18.32 -23.95
N PHE A 229 11.92 -17.14 -23.67
CA PHE A 229 12.68 -16.08 -23.01
C PHE A 229 12.62 -16.25 -21.48
N PRO A 230 13.76 -16.17 -20.76
CA PRO A 230 13.79 -16.28 -19.31
C PRO A 230 13.33 -14.98 -18.64
N GLY A 231 12.68 -15.10 -17.47
CA GLY A 231 12.17 -13.99 -16.68
C GLY A 231 10.66 -14.06 -16.49
N HIS A 232 10.24 -14.41 -15.27
CA HIS A 232 8.87 -14.11 -14.85
C HIS A 232 8.67 -12.58 -14.92
N MET A 233 7.52 -12.11 -15.40
CA MET A 233 7.19 -10.67 -15.46
C MET A 233 8.00 -9.85 -16.48
N LEU A 234 8.63 -10.45 -17.49
CA LEU A 234 9.34 -9.71 -18.55
C LEU A 234 8.48 -8.61 -19.21
N TYR A 235 7.17 -8.86 -19.34
CA TYR A 235 6.20 -7.90 -19.88
C TYR A 235 6.16 -6.56 -19.12
N SER A 236 6.68 -6.49 -17.88
CA SER A 236 6.70 -5.27 -17.07
C SER A 236 7.77 -4.25 -17.46
N SER A 237 8.82 -4.64 -18.19
CA SER A 237 9.92 -3.76 -18.57
C SER A 237 10.17 -3.64 -20.07
N PHE A 238 9.59 -4.52 -20.90
CA PHE A 238 9.89 -4.56 -22.35
C PHE A 238 9.56 -3.27 -23.10
N TRP A 239 8.48 -2.56 -22.71
CA TRP A 239 8.12 -1.26 -23.29
C TRP A 239 9.26 -0.24 -23.22
N LYS A 240 10.02 -0.20 -22.12
CA LYS A 240 11.20 0.67 -21.96
C LYS A 240 12.30 0.31 -22.96
N THR A 241 12.55 -0.98 -23.14
CA THR A 241 13.56 -1.48 -24.10
C THR A 241 13.22 -1.05 -25.52
N ILE A 242 11.94 -1.07 -25.91
CA ILE A 242 11.50 -0.63 -27.23
C ILE A 242 11.67 0.89 -27.41
N ILE A 243 11.34 1.71 -26.40
CA ILE A 243 11.60 3.16 -26.45
C ILE A 243 13.08 3.42 -26.70
N VAL A 244 13.96 2.82 -25.89
CA VAL A 244 15.41 3.00 -26.04
C VAL A 244 15.88 2.52 -27.40
N TRP A 245 15.40 1.37 -27.87
CA TRP A 245 15.78 0.83 -29.17
C TRP A 245 15.38 1.77 -30.32
N ASP A 246 14.18 2.36 -30.29
CA ASP A 246 13.72 3.31 -31.31
C ASP A 246 14.62 4.56 -31.40
N LEU A 247 15.07 5.04 -30.23
CA LEU A 247 15.99 6.18 -30.13
C LEU A 247 17.39 5.88 -30.67
N VAL A 248 17.93 4.69 -30.41
CA VAL A 248 19.37 4.39 -30.56
C VAL A 248 19.71 3.40 -31.66
N GLN A 249 18.73 2.77 -32.31
CA GLN A 249 18.98 1.74 -33.33
C GLN A 249 19.97 2.18 -34.42
N CYS A 250 19.99 3.46 -34.78
CA CYS A 250 20.84 4.02 -35.83
C CYS A 250 22.25 4.41 -35.35
N ASP A 251 22.54 4.29 -34.06
CA ASP A 251 23.83 4.63 -33.47
C ASP A 251 24.98 3.75 -34.04
N PRO A 252 26.17 4.33 -34.30
CA PRO A 252 27.31 3.60 -34.84
C PRO A 252 27.87 2.49 -33.93
N VAL A 253 27.52 2.45 -32.64
CA VAL A 253 27.89 1.34 -31.73
C VAL A 253 27.33 -0.01 -32.18
N PHE A 254 26.26 -0.01 -32.98
CA PHE A 254 25.63 -1.20 -33.56
C PHE A 254 26.10 -1.40 -35.00
N SER A 255 26.83 -2.48 -35.27
CA SER A 255 27.08 -2.90 -36.66
C SER A 255 25.76 -3.30 -37.34
N PRO A 256 25.66 -3.23 -38.69
CA PRO A 256 24.46 -3.63 -39.41
C PRO A 256 23.98 -5.05 -39.07
N ALA A 257 24.90 -6.00 -38.87
CA ALA A 257 24.57 -7.37 -38.48
C ALA A 257 24.02 -7.46 -37.04
N GLN A 258 24.59 -6.72 -36.10
CA GLN A 258 24.11 -6.69 -34.71
C GLN A 258 22.76 -5.98 -34.62
N ARG A 259 22.57 -4.87 -35.34
CA ARG A 259 21.29 -4.16 -35.43
C ARG A 259 20.19 -5.11 -35.90
N ARG A 260 20.43 -5.84 -36.99
CA ARG A 260 19.53 -6.86 -37.48
C ARG A 260 19.21 -7.94 -36.44
N GLN A 261 20.23 -8.48 -35.76
CA GLN A 261 20.03 -9.50 -34.72
C GLN A 261 19.19 -9.00 -33.54
N LEU A 262 19.40 -7.76 -33.09
CA LEU A 262 18.63 -7.14 -32.02
C LEU A 262 17.18 -6.89 -32.46
N THR A 263 16.96 -6.29 -33.63
CA THR A 263 15.62 -6.05 -34.18
C THR A 263 14.82 -7.34 -34.33
N GLU A 264 15.40 -8.38 -34.95
CA GLU A 264 14.76 -9.69 -35.09
C GLU A 264 14.48 -10.33 -33.72
N GLY A 265 15.40 -10.18 -32.76
CA GLY A 265 15.24 -10.70 -31.40
C GLY A 265 14.15 -10.00 -30.60
N PHE A 266 14.05 -8.67 -30.67
CA PHE A 266 12.95 -7.92 -30.05
C PHE A 266 11.59 -8.27 -30.66
N PHE A 267 11.54 -8.54 -31.97
CA PHE A 267 10.33 -9.07 -32.59
C PHE A 267 9.96 -10.45 -32.03
N GLN A 268 10.94 -11.34 -31.86
CA GLN A 268 10.71 -12.65 -31.22
C GLN A 268 10.21 -12.51 -29.77
N ILE A 269 10.73 -11.55 -29.00
CA ILE A 269 10.26 -11.27 -27.64
C ILE A 269 8.81 -10.78 -27.66
N MET A 270 8.45 -9.86 -28.56
CA MET A 270 7.06 -9.41 -28.73
C MET A 270 6.11 -10.57 -29.03
N LEU A 271 6.46 -11.45 -29.98
CA LEU A 271 5.69 -12.66 -30.27
C LEU A 271 5.52 -13.56 -29.04
N TRP A 272 6.62 -13.75 -28.31
CA TRP A 272 6.63 -14.59 -27.12
C TRP A 272 5.74 -14.02 -26.01
N LEU A 273 5.79 -12.71 -25.77
CA LEU A 273 4.98 -12.02 -24.76
C LEU A 273 3.49 -12.28 -24.99
N HIS A 274 2.99 -11.93 -26.18
CA HIS A 274 1.58 -12.14 -26.54
C HIS A 274 1.16 -13.61 -26.41
N SER A 275 2.03 -14.55 -26.80
CA SER A 275 1.72 -15.98 -26.70
C SER A 275 1.69 -16.53 -25.27
N THR A 276 2.42 -15.88 -24.34
CA THR A 276 2.59 -16.34 -22.95
C THR A 276 1.50 -15.79 -22.03
N TYR A 277 1.00 -14.60 -22.32
CA TYR A 277 0.09 -13.86 -21.45
C TYR A 277 -1.19 -13.35 -22.16
N PRO A 278 -1.83 -14.13 -23.05
CA PRO A 278 -2.91 -13.64 -23.92
C PRO A 278 -4.09 -13.03 -23.16
N ASN A 279 -4.39 -13.53 -21.95
CA ASN A 279 -5.51 -13.04 -21.12
C ASN A 279 -5.32 -11.62 -20.58
N ASN A 280 -4.12 -11.04 -20.64
CA ASN A 280 -3.89 -9.69 -20.12
C ASN A 280 -4.48 -8.61 -21.02
N ILE A 281 -4.61 -8.85 -22.32
CA ILE A 281 -5.22 -7.90 -23.28
C ILE A 281 -6.71 -8.18 -23.54
N GLU A 282 -7.19 -9.38 -23.24
CA GLU A 282 -8.61 -9.75 -23.31
C GLU A 282 -9.38 -9.21 -22.09
N GLN A 283 -9.58 -7.89 -22.05
CA GLN A 283 -10.27 -7.22 -20.94
C GLN A 283 -11.72 -6.85 -21.24
N PRO A 284 -12.60 -6.77 -20.23
CA PRO A 284 -13.97 -6.30 -20.39
C PRO A 284 -14.02 -4.82 -20.79
N GLU A 285 -14.93 -4.47 -21.69
CA GLU A 285 -15.07 -3.11 -22.21
C GLU A 285 -15.43 -2.08 -21.14
N GLY A 286 -14.79 -0.91 -21.21
CA GLY A 286 -15.13 0.25 -20.38
C GLY A 286 -14.77 0.17 -18.89
N GLU A 287 -14.17 -0.91 -18.41
CA GLU A 287 -13.75 -1.07 -17.01
C GLU A 287 -12.36 -0.46 -16.73
N ILE A 288 -12.16 0.12 -15.54
CA ILE A 288 -10.84 0.59 -15.06
C ILE A 288 -9.86 -0.58 -14.84
N ARG A 289 -8.55 -0.32 -14.96
CA ARG A 289 -7.52 -1.38 -15.01
C ARG A 289 -6.57 -1.38 -13.82
N HIS A 290 -6.02 -2.56 -13.53
CA HIS A 290 -4.92 -2.76 -12.58
C HIS A 290 -3.60 -2.96 -13.33
N ASN A 291 -2.48 -2.73 -12.66
CA ASN A 291 -1.17 -2.59 -13.30
C ASN A 291 -0.76 -3.78 -14.22
N HIS A 292 -0.97 -5.03 -13.79
CA HIS A 292 -0.48 -6.21 -14.48
C HIS A 292 -0.95 -6.32 -15.94
N CYS A 293 -2.20 -5.95 -16.23
CA CYS A 293 -2.70 -5.97 -17.62
C CYS A 293 -2.09 -4.85 -18.48
N THR A 294 -1.86 -3.67 -17.89
CA THR A 294 -1.34 -2.49 -18.61
C THR A 294 0.12 -2.62 -19.04
N TYR A 295 0.95 -3.33 -18.29
CA TYR A 295 2.36 -3.58 -18.63
C TYR A 295 2.53 -4.29 -19.97
N GLU A 296 1.76 -5.36 -20.19
CA GLU A 296 1.80 -6.08 -21.45
C GLU A 296 1.17 -5.26 -22.57
N GLY A 297 0.02 -4.63 -22.30
CA GLY A 297 -0.66 -3.79 -23.28
C GLY A 297 0.26 -2.71 -23.85
N ILE A 298 0.97 -1.96 -23.00
CA ILE A 298 1.90 -0.93 -23.46
C ILE A 298 3.12 -1.51 -24.18
N SER A 299 3.64 -2.65 -23.71
CA SER A 299 4.78 -3.33 -24.33
C SER A 299 4.45 -3.80 -25.75
N LEU A 300 3.27 -4.38 -25.96
CA LEU A 300 2.80 -4.79 -27.28
C LEU A 300 2.51 -3.56 -28.15
N TYR A 301 1.85 -2.54 -27.62
CA TYR A 301 1.55 -1.31 -28.37
C TYR A 301 2.80 -0.65 -28.94
N LEU A 302 3.81 -0.38 -28.10
CA LEU A 302 5.03 0.29 -28.54
C LEU A 302 5.82 -0.57 -29.52
N ALA A 303 5.90 -1.89 -29.29
CA ALA A 303 6.58 -2.81 -30.20
C ALA A 303 5.87 -2.86 -31.57
N MET A 304 4.56 -3.04 -31.60
CA MET A 304 3.77 -3.05 -32.84
C MET A 304 3.92 -1.73 -33.61
N ASN A 305 3.85 -0.59 -32.92
CA ASN A 305 4.08 0.72 -33.54
C ASN A 305 5.49 0.86 -34.11
N TYR A 306 6.52 0.44 -33.36
CA TYR A 306 7.90 0.43 -33.85
C TYR A 306 8.04 -0.40 -35.13
N PHE A 307 7.52 -1.63 -35.16
CA PHE A 307 7.63 -2.52 -36.32
C PHE A 307 6.77 -2.07 -37.50
N ASN A 308 5.60 -1.48 -37.25
CA ASN A 308 4.80 -0.87 -38.30
C ASN A 308 5.53 0.33 -38.93
N LYS A 309 6.01 1.24 -38.08
CA LYS A 309 6.70 2.47 -38.47
C LYS A 309 7.96 2.20 -39.28
N HIS A 310 8.83 1.30 -38.83
CA HIS A 310 10.17 1.09 -39.42
C HIS A 310 10.27 -0.08 -40.39
N HIS A 311 9.41 -1.08 -40.25
CA HIS A 311 9.50 -2.33 -41.02
C HIS A 311 8.23 -2.67 -41.79
N ARG A 312 7.18 -1.83 -41.70
CA ARG A 312 5.85 -2.07 -42.30
C ARG A 312 5.28 -3.43 -41.90
N MET A 313 5.53 -3.79 -40.64
CA MET A 313 5.15 -5.06 -40.06
C MET A 313 4.25 -4.81 -38.85
N SER A 314 2.94 -4.82 -39.07
CA SER A 314 1.99 -5.12 -37.99
C SER A 314 0.63 -5.52 -38.56
N PRO A 315 0.29 -6.81 -38.57
CA PRO A 315 -1.02 -7.29 -39.04
C PRO A 315 -1.83 -7.92 -37.91
N TRP A 316 -1.80 -7.38 -36.68
CA TRP A 316 -2.61 -7.89 -35.56
C TRP A 316 -3.75 -6.94 -35.15
N PRO A 317 -4.75 -6.68 -36.01
CA PRO A 317 -5.90 -5.85 -35.65
C PRO A 317 -6.58 -6.28 -34.36
N GLU A 318 -6.64 -7.59 -34.07
CA GLU A 318 -7.29 -8.10 -32.87
C GLU A 318 -6.51 -7.74 -31.60
N VAL A 319 -5.17 -7.80 -31.65
CA VAL A 319 -4.31 -7.42 -30.53
C VAL A 319 -4.35 -5.92 -30.32
N GLU A 320 -4.30 -5.14 -31.41
CA GLU A 320 -4.41 -3.69 -31.36
C GLU A 320 -5.76 -3.24 -30.78
N ALA A 321 -6.87 -3.86 -31.20
CA ALA A 321 -8.20 -3.61 -30.63
C ALA A 321 -8.26 -3.99 -29.15
N GLY A 322 -7.65 -5.11 -28.75
CA GLY A 322 -7.56 -5.52 -27.34
C GLY A 322 -6.80 -4.53 -26.48
N VAL A 323 -5.67 -4.00 -26.99
CA VAL A 323 -4.88 -2.98 -26.29
C VAL A 323 -5.61 -1.63 -26.23
N ALA A 324 -6.29 -1.22 -27.31
CA ALA A 324 -7.11 -0.02 -27.29
C ALA A 324 -8.21 -0.15 -26.22
N ASN A 325 -8.97 -1.23 -26.24
CA ASN A 325 -10.01 -1.52 -25.24
C ASN A 325 -9.48 -1.57 -23.79
N LEU A 326 -8.26 -2.07 -23.59
CA LEU A 326 -7.59 -2.06 -22.30
C LEU A 326 -7.45 -0.62 -21.76
N PHE A 327 -6.94 0.32 -22.56
CA PHE A 327 -6.68 1.69 -22.12
C PHE A 327 -7.89 2.62 -22.20
N GLU A 328 -8.82 2.40 -23.14
CA GLU A 328 -10.08 3.16 -23.23
C GLU A 328 -10.93 3.04 -21.96
N GLY A 329 -10.84 1.92 -21.23
CA GLY A 329 -11.50 1.80 -19.93
C GLY A 329 -11.07 2.85 -18.91
N GLN A 330 -9.82 3.35 -19.01
CA GLN A 330 -9.24 4.31 -18.07
C GLN A 330 -9.57 5.78 -18.41
N THR A 331 -9.98 6.09 -19.65
CA THR A 331 -10.32 7.48 -20.05
C THR A 331 -11.47 8.06 -19.24
N ARG A 332 -12.32 7.18 -18.68
CA ARG A 332 -13.57 7.52 -17.99
C ARG A 332 -13.42 7.94 -16.52
N SER A 333 -12.20 7.91 -15.97
CA SER A 333 -11.96 8.12 -14.53
C SER A 333 -10.53 8.53 -14.22
N TYR A 334 -10.35 9.42 -13.23
CA TYR A 334 -9.01 9.69 -12.69
C TYR A 334 -8.51 8.52 -11.82
N LYS A 335 -9.43 7.85 -11.11
CA LYS A 335 -9.12 6.70 -10.26
C LYS A 335 -8.85 5.46 -11.12
N ILE A 336 -7.75 4.80 -10.82
CA ILE A 336 -7.35 3.50 -11.37
C ILE A 336 -7.83 2.36 -10.45
N ASN A 337 -7.68 1.11 -10.88
CA ASN A 337 -8.06 -0.03 -10.05
C ASN A 337 -7.04 -0.34 -8.94
N ASP A 338 -5.78 0.06 -9.07
CA ASP A 338 -4.82 -0.12 -7.98
C ASP A 338 -5.06 0.93 -6.88
N ASP A 339 -5.30 0.48 -5.65
CA ASP A 339 -5.63 1.33 -4.50
C ASP A 339 -4.59 1.21 -3.39
N ALA A 340 -3.33 1.39 -3.79
CA ALA A 340 -2.19 1.41 -2.89
C ALA A 340 -1.22 2.52 -3.28
N SER A 341 -0.65 3.19 -2.29
CA SER A 341 0.32 4.26 -2.50
C SER A 341 1.53 3.83 -3.36
N SER A 342 2.01 2.59 -3.17
CA SER A 342 3.15 1.99 -3.90
C SER A 342 2.83 1.58 -5.35
N TYR A 343 1.55 1.40 -5.71
CA TYR A 343 1.10 0.92 -7.03
C TYR A 343 0.38 1.99 -7.85
N SER A 344 -0.06 3.06 -7.20
CA SER A 344 -0.92 4.11 -7.79
C SER A 344 -0.35 4.81 -9.03
N THR A 345 0.96 4.69 -9.29
CA THR A 345 1.67 5.35 -10.40
C THR A 345 1.75 4.51 -11.67
N GLN A 346 1.51 3.20 -11.60
CA GLN A 346 1.87 2.28 -12.68
C GLN A 346 0.90 2.36 -13.87
N VAL A 347 -0.40 2.25 -13.62
CA VAL A 347 -1.44 2.36 -14.67
C VAL A 347 -1.44 3.74 -15.32
N PRO A 348 -1.42 4.86 -14.58
CA PRO A 348 -1.41 6.19 -15.19
C PRO A 348 -0.20 6.41 -16.11
N ARG A 349 0.95 5.80 -15.80
CA ARG A 349 2.15 5.86 -16.64
C ARG A 349 1.92 5.23 -18.01
N HIS A 350 1.43 4.00 -18.03
CA HIS A 350 1.18 3.29 -19.28
C HIS A 350 0.02 3.93 -20.08
N PHE A 351 -1.04 4.32 -19.37
CA PHE A 351 -2.21 4.96 -19.96
C PHE A 351 -1.87 6.32 -20.58
N SER A 352 -1.17 7.20 -19.86
CA SER A 352 -0.78 8.51 -20.38
C SER A 352 0.14 8.38 -21.59
N LEU A 353 1.08 7.43 -21.60
CA LEU A 353 1.92 7.16 -22.76
C LEU A 353 1.10 6.71 -23.98
N TRP A 354 0.17 5.77 -23.79
CA TRP A 354 -0.74 5.35 -24.86
C TRP A 354 -1.59 6.50 -25.37
N LEU A 355 -2.25 7.26 -24.48
CA LEU A 355 -3.14 8.38 -24.83
C LEU A 355 -2.39 9.47 -25.61
N GLN A 356 -1.20 9.82 -25.15
CA GLN A 356 -0.34 10.80 -25.82
C GLN A 356 0.10 10.31 -27.18
N HIS A 357 0.46 9.04 -27.36
CA HIS A 357 0.77 8.51 -28.68
C HIS A 357 -0.41 8.61 -29.66
N GLN A 358 -1.67 8.53 -29.17
CA GLN A 358 -2.86 8.77 -29.98
C GLN A 358 -3.07 10.25 -30.36
N GLY A 359 -2.33 11.19 -29.75
CA GLY A 359 -2.52 12.62 -29.97
C GLY A 359 -3.83 13.14 -29.34
N ARG A 360 -4.29 12.46 -28.28
CA ARG A 360 -5.54 12.78 -27.59
C ARG A 360 -5.29 13.58 -26.31
N SER A 361 -6.18 14.54 -26.06
CA SER A 361 -6.17 15.43 -24.90
C SER A 361 -7.44 15.32 -24.04
N ASP A 362 -8.42 14.48 -24.40
CA ASP A 362 -9.72 14.39 -23.73
C ASP A 362 -9.62 14.12 -22.23
N TYR A 363 -8.71 13.23 -21.80
CA TYR A 363 -8.46 12.97 -20.37
C TYR A 363 -7.97 14.20 -19.60
N PHE A 364 -7.26 15.11 -20.27
CA PHE A 364 -6.78 16.36 -19.69
C PHE A 364 -7.89 17.41 -19.70
N GLU A 365 -8.59 17.57 -20.83
CA GLU A 365 -9.71 18.51 -21.00
C GLU A 365 -10.86 18.23 -20.02
N GLU A 366 -11.14 16.96 -19.72
CA GLU A 366 -12.14 16.55 -18.72
C GLU A 366 -11.63 16.65 -17.26
N GLY A 367 -10.41 17.14 -17.05
CA GLY A 367 -9.81 17.36 -15.74
C GLY A 367 -9.43 16.08 -14.98
N HIS A 368 -9.35 14.93 -15.66
CA HIS A 368 -8.95 13.68 -15.01
C HIS A 368 -7.46 13.67 -14.63
N MET A 369 -6.58 14.19 -15.49
CA MET A 369 -5.14 14.31 -15.14
C MET A 369 -4.93 15.22 -13.92
N ARG A 370 -5.66 16.35 -13.85
CA ARG A 370 -5.65 17.21 -12.67
C ARG A 370 -6.06 16.44 -11.43
N ARG A 371 -7.23 15.78 -11.44
CA ARG A 371 -7.72 15.01 -10.28
C ARG A 371 -6.79 13.87 -9.87
N LEU A 372 -6.12 13.21 -10.83
CA LEU A 372 -5.08 12.23 -10.54
C LEU A 372 -3.92 12.89 -9.77
N ALA A 373 -3.44 14.05 -10.21
CA ALA A 373 -2.41 14.80 -9.49
C ALA A 373 -2.88 15.18 -8.07
N GLU A 374 -4.16 15.56 -7.90
CA GLU A 374 -4.73 15.85 -6.58
C GLU A 374 -4.69 14.65 -5.63
N THR A 375 -4.87 13.41 -6.12
CA THR A 375 -4.76 12.20 -5.29
C THR A 375 -3.41 12.13 -4.58
N TYR A 376 -2.32 12.49 -5.25
CA TYR A 376 -0.98 12.48 -4.65
C TYR A 376 -0.77 13.62 -3.65
N VAL A 377 -1.45 14.76 -3.82
CA VAL A 377 -1.40 15.86 -2.85
C VAL A 377 -2.21 15.52 -1.61
N VAL A 378 -3.43 15.02 -1.80
CA VAL A 378 -4.35 14.62 -0.71
C VAL A 378 -3.77 13.50 0.14
N THR A 379 -3.00 12.58 -0.45
CA THR A 379 -2.38 11.45 0.25
C THR A 379 -0.98 11.77 0.81
N MET A 380 -0.44 12.98 0.60
CA MET A 380 0.88 13.34 1.13
C MET A 380 0.79 14.20 2.38
N ASP A 381 1.39 13.77 3.49
CA ASP A 381 1.37 14.52 4.74
C ASP A 381 2.21 15.82 4.70
N ASN A 382 2.11 16.63 5.75
CA ASN A 382 2.84 17.90 5.85
C ASN A 382 4.35 17.74 6.03
N MET A 383 4.86 16.51 6.22
CA MET A 383 6.30 16.19 6.23
C MET A 383 6.79 15.70 4.87
N GLY A 384 5.92 15.68 3.86
CA GLY A 384 6.23 15.25 2.50
C GLY A 384 6.27 13.73 2.33
N SER A 385 5.66 12.95 3.22
CA SER A 385 5.54 11.50 3.07
C SER A 385 4.19 11.13 2.48
N ILE A 386 4.18 10.27 1.45
CA ILE A 386 2.93 9.66 0.97
C ILE A 386 2.43 8.69 2.05
N THR A 387 1.15 8.76 2.38
CA THR A 387 0.52 7.86 3.34
C THR A 387 0.55 6.42 2.84
N THR A 388 0.85 5.49 3.74
CA THR A 388 1.01 4.06 3.43
C THR A 388 -0.34 3.35 3.51
N TYR A 389 -1.22 3.58 2.53
CA TYR A 389 -2.47 2.84 2.34
C TYR A 389 -2.33 1.75 1.27
N GLY A 390 -3.18 0.72 1.35
CA GLY A 390 -3.13 -0.47 0.52
C GLY A 390 -1.81 -1.25 0.73
N ASP A 391 -1.38 -2.00 -0.28
CA ASP A 391 -0.12 -2.77 -0.31
C ASP A 391 1.12 -1.85 -0.26
N ALA A 392 1.34 -1.19 0.87
CA ALA A 392 2.40 -0.21 1.09
C ALA A 392 3.38 -0.71 2.15
N GLY A 393 4.68 -0.62 1.83
CA GLY A 393 5.76 -1.02 2.73
C GLY A 393 6.26 0.14 3.59
N GLU A 394 7.58 0.24 3.69
CA GLU A 394 8.29 1.14 4.59
C GLU A 394 7.90 2.62 4.48
N TYR A 395 7.92 3.28 5.64
CA TYR A 395 7.80 4.71 5.78
C TYR A 395 8.88 5.40 4.95
N SER A 396 8.43 6.15 3.94
CA SER A 396 9.26 6.90 3.02
C SER A 396 9.35 8.36 3.46
N SER A 397 10.21 8.67 4.43
CA SER A 397 10.64 10.04 4.71
C SER A 397 11.91 10.03 5.57
N PRO A 398 12.86 10.98 5.38
CA PRO A 398 12.64 12.31 4.84
C PRO A 398 13.33 12.54 3.50
N ALA A 399 12.71 12.11 2.41
CA ALA A 399 13.10 12.58 1.09
C ALA A 399 12.67 14.06 0.97
N PRO A 400 13.58 15.01 0.71
CA PRO A 400 13.27 16.43 0.85
C PRO A 400 12.28 16.98 -0.19
N ARG A 401 11.77 16.20 -1.17
CA ARG A 401 11.24 16.73 -2.44
C ARG A 401 10.19 15.85 -3.16
N PRO A 402 9.16 15.31 -2.47
CA PRO A 402 8.26 14.29 -3.02
C PRO A 402 7.39 14.76 -4.22
N PHE A 403 6.92 16.02 -4.25
CA PHE A 403 6.13 16.54 -5.39
C PHE A 403 6.97 16.94 -6.60
N GLN A 404 8.26 17.22 -6.39
CA GLN A 404 9.17 17.61 -7.47
C GLN A 404 9.39 16.46 -8.47
N TYR A 405 9.07 15.24 -8.05
CA TYR A 405 9.31 13.99 -8.77
C TYR A 405 8.01 13.35 -9.24
N ASN A 406 6.87 14.03 -9.05
CA ASN A 406 5.56 13.51 -9.40
C ASN A 406 5.20 13.89 -10.84
N GLU A 407 5.35 12.94 -11.77
CA GLU A 407 5.07 13.08 -13.21
C GLU A 407 3.66 13.64 -13.49
N TRP A 408 2.67 13.32 -12.65
CA TRP A 408 1.27 13.74 -12.83
C TRP A 408 1.07 15.22 -12.53
N ILE A 409 1.75 15.76 -11.51
CA ILE A 409 1.72 17.20 -11.20
C ILE A 409 2.36 17.99 -12.35
N HIS A 410 3.47 17.50 -12.91
CA HIS A 410 4.12 18.14 -14.07
C HIS A 410 3.25 18.09 -15.32
N MET A 411 2.65 16.94 -15.65
CA MET A 411 1.73 16.84 -16.79
C MET A 411 0.47 17.68 -16.63
N ALA A 412 -0.14 17.71 -15.45
CA ALA A 412 -1.31 18.55 -15.18
C ALA A 412 -0.97 20.05 -15.30
N HIS A 413 0.17 20.49 -14.76
CA HIS A 413 0.62 21.87 -14.90
C HIS A 413 1.00 22.23 -16.34
N TRP A 414 1.64 21.32 -17.08
CA TRP A 414 1.96 21.53 -18.50
C TRP A 414 0.70 21.79 -19.33
N PHE A 415 -0.39 21.08 -19.02
CA PHE A 415 -1.64 21.23 -19.74
C PHE A 415 -2.47 22.44 -19.27
N ASP A 416 -2.67 22.60 -17.95
CA ASP A 416 -3.57 23.61 -17.38
C ASP A 416 -2.90 24.96 -17.08
N GLY A 417 -1.57 25.00 -16.98
CA GLY A 417 -0.82 26.17 -16.53
C GLY A 417 -1.06 26.56 -15.07
N ASP A 418 -1.57 25.64 -14.23
CA ASP A 418 -2.01 25.97 -12.87
C ASP A 418 -0.83 26.36 -11.95
N PRO A 419 -0.82 27.58 -11.39
CA PRO A 419 0.26 28.08 -10.55
C PRO A 419 0.33 27.44 -9.15
N GLU A 420 -0.75 26.86 -8.62
CA GLU A 420 -0.75 26.09 -7.37
C GLU A 420 0.01 24.77 -7.54
N LEU A 421 -0.16 24.08 -8.67
CA LEU A 421 0.63 22.87 -8.97
C LEU A 421 2.12 23.20 -9.12
N ARG A 422 2.44 24.34 -9.73
CA ARG A 422 3.83 24.82 -9.84
C ARG A 422 4.42 25.15 -8.47
N TRP A 423 3.62 25.67 -7.55
CA TRP A 423 4.05 25.88 -6.16
C TRP A 423 4.37 24.54 -5.49
N LEU A 424 3.52 23.52 -5.65
CA LEU A 424 3.75 22.18 -5.09
C LEU A 424 5.04 21.54 -5.60
N MET A 425 5.38 21.70 -6.90
CA MET A 425 6.67 21.27 -7.45
C MET A 425 7.89 21.95 -6.81
N ASN A 426 7.71 23.10 -6.17
CA ASN A 426 8.79 23.84 -5.50
C ASN A 426 8.77 23.68 -3.98
N TRP A 427 7.67 23.16 -3.42
CA TRP A 427 7.51 22.97 -1.99
C TRP A 427 8.46 21.90 -1.45
N SER A 428 8.99 22.17 -0.25
CA SER A 428 9.77 21.22 0.52
C SER A 428 9.54 21.48 2.02
N PRO A 429 9.20 20.45 2.81
CA PRO A 429 8.90 20.59 4.24
C PRO A 429 10.11 21.05 5.07
N ARG A 430 11.34 20.96 4.53
CA ARG A 430 12.59 21.35 5.20
C ARG A 430 13.15 22.73 4.80
N ASN A 431 12.53 23.39 3.80
CA ASN A 431 13.03 24.66 3.24
C ASN A 431 12.13 25.87 3.55
N GLU A 432 11.20 25.82 4.50
CA GLU A 432 10.34 26.96 4.82
C GLU A 432 11.10 28.20 5.37
N GLY A 433 12.38 28.06 5.72
CA GLY A 433 13.30 29.18 5.97
C GLY A 433 13.96 29.79 4.72
N MET A 434 13.73 29.22 3.54
CA MET A 434 14.36 29.59 2.25
C MET A 434 13.34 29.94 1.15
N LEU A 435 12.12 30.33 1.51
CA LEU A 435 11.36 31.20 0.60
C LEU A 435 12.22 32.47 0.38
N PRO A 436 12.33 33.02 -0.84
CA PRO A 436 13.15 34.19 -1.06
C PRO A 436 12.62 35.31 -0.16
N LYS A 437 13.41 35.68 0.85
CA LYS A 437 13.34 37.06 1.33
C LYS A 437 13.67 37.90 0.11
N ALA A 438 12.73 38.78 -0.26
CA ALA A 438 13.07 39.91 -1.08
C ALA A 438 14.31 40.55 -0.43
N GLU A 439 15.36 40.72 -1.24
CA GLU A 439 16.63 41.37 -0.91
C GLU A 439 17.70 40.51 -0.20
N GLY A 440 18.82 40.34 -0.92
CA GLY A 440 20.14 40.27 -0.27
C GLY A 440 20.87 38.93 -0.32
N LYS A 441 21.58 38.69 -1.42
CA LYS A 441 22.90 38.03 -1.51
C LYS A 441 23.24 36.96 -0.46
N GLU A 442 22.71 35.76 -0.64
CA GLU A 442 23.48 34.54 -0.40
C GLU A 442 23.48 33.71 -1.69
N LYS A 443 24.47 32.82 -1.87
CA LYS A 443 24.55 31.92 -3.04
C LYS A 443 23.42 30.90 -3.01
N VAL A 444 22.21 31.37 -3.31
CA VAL A 444 21.04 30.59 -3.67
C VAL A 444 21.41 29.87 -4.98
N LEU A 445 21.48 28.54 -4.96
CA LEU A 445 21.42 27.77 -6.20
C LEU A 445 20.16 28.25 -6.94
N PRO A 446 20.26 28.72 -8.20
CA PRO A 446 19.16 29.40 -8.87
C PRO A 446 17.88 28.57 -8.78
N THR A 447 16.85 29.19 -8.23
CA THR A 447 15.49 28.69 -8.00
C THR A 447 14.82 28.10 -9.24
N ARG A 448 15.37 28.34 -10.44
CA ARG A 448 14.90 27.73 -11.71
C ARG A 448 15.11 26.22 -11.82
N LEU A 449 16.08 25.65 -11.11
CA LEU A 449 16.49 24.25 -11.26
C LEU A 449 16.07 23.33 -10.12
N VAL A 450 15.32 23.81 -9.12
CA VAL A 450 15.12 23.03 -7.89
C VAL A 450 14.04 21.97 -8.07
N GLY A 451 12.96 22.26 -8.80
CA GLY A 451 11.76 21.40 -8.94
C GLY A 451 11.83 20.22 -9.94
N CYS A 452 12.95 19.99 -10.64
CA CYS A 452 13.10 18.87 -11.60
C CYS A 452 14.26 17.90 -11.23
N ARG A 453 14.87 18.03 -10.04
CA ARG A 453 16.12 17.34 -9.61
C ARG A 453 15.95 15.92 -9.05
N GLY A 454 15.17 15.06 -9.67
CA GLY A 454 15.05 13.68 -9.15
C GLY A 454 13.78 12.97 -9.55
N VAL A 455 13.33 13.23 -10.77
CA VAL A 455 12.47 12.28 -11.44
C VAL A 455 13.10 10.90 -11.25
N GLU A 456 12.37 10.00 -10.59
CA GLU A 456 12.78 8.61 -10.39
C GLU A 456 13.26 8.05 -11.73
N GLU A 457 14.05 6.98 -11.69
CA GLU A 457 14.52 6.23 -12.87
C GLU A 457 13.46 6.07 -13.99
N GLN A 458 12.17 6.04 -13.61
CA GLN A 458 11.00 5.97 -14.48
C GLN A 458 10.76 7.20 -15.38
N GLY A 459 10.94 8.43 -14.92
CA GLY A 459 10.50 9.59 -15.70
C GLY A 459 11.50 10.07 -16.76
N TYR A 460 12.65 9.40 -16.88
CA TYR A 460 13.42 9.42 -18.12
C TYR A 460 12.70 8.68 -19.25
N PHE A 461 11.89 7.67 -18.97
CA PHE A 461 11.15 6.94 -19.99
C PHE A 461 9.83 7.61 -20.36
N VAL A 462 9.19 8.28 -19.39
CA VAL A 462 7.90 8.94 -19.62
C VAL A 462 7.96 10.46 -19.79
N GLY A 463 9.14 11.07 -19.70
CA GLY A 463 9.29 12.51 -19.80
C GLY A 463 8.96 13.23 -18.49
N ARG A 464 9.61 14.37 -18.26
CA ARG A 464 9.48 15.16 -17.03
C ARG A 464 8.39 16.22 -17.10
N TYR A 465 8.03 16.68 -18.30
CA TYR A 465 7.04 17.75 -18.53
C TYR A 465 7.36 19.09 -17.83
N CYS A 466 8.63 19.42 -17.64
CA CYS A 466 9.01 20.71 -17.04
C CYS A 466 8.73 21.85 -18.04
N THR A 467 7.95 22.85 -17.64
CA THR A 467 7.59 24.03 -18.45
C THR A 467 8.39 25.28 -18.07
N THR A 468 8.40 26.26 -18.98
CA THR A 468 8.99 27.58 -18.77
C THR A 468 8.14 28.50 -17.91
N ASP A 469 6.86 28.20 -17.72
CA ASP A 469 6.01 28.95 -16.79
C ASP A 469 6.53 28.83 -15.36
N GLN A 470 6.83 29.97 -14.74
CA GLN A 470 7.35 30.07 -13.39
C GLN A 470 6.35 30.69 -12.41
N ARG A 471 5.13 30.98 -12.85
CA ARG A 471 4.09 31.53 -11.97
C ARG A 471 3.74 30.51 -10.89
N THR A 472 3.68 30.98 -9.65
CA THR A 472 3.36 30.16 -8.48
C THR A 472 2.33 30.87 -7.62
N ASP A 473 1.34 30.11 -7.14
CA ASP A 473 0.35 30.55 -6.18
C ASP A 473 0.30 29.55 -5.01
N PHE A 474 0.02 30.04 -3.80
CA PHE A 474 -0.11 29.13 -2.66
C PHE A 474 -1.30 28.17 -2.90
N PRO A 475 -1.15 26.87 -2.63
CA PRO A 475 -2.14 25.82 -2.94
C PRO A 475 -3.38 25.87 -2.04
N TYR A 476 -4.19 26.92 -2.14
CA TYR A 476 -5.39 27.10 -1.31
C TYR A 476 -6.43 26.00 -1.56
N SER A 477 -6.48 25.44 -2.78
CA SER A 477 -7.41 24.35 -3.12
C SER A 477 -7.15 23.04 -2.37
N PHE A 478 -5.98 22.91 -1.73
CA PHE A 478 -5.52 21.71 -1.01
C PHE A 478 -5.48 21.87 0.52
N VAL A 479 -5.94 23.02 1.02
CA VAL A 479 -6.06 23.33 2.46
C VAL A 479 -7.53 23.27 2.88
N GLY A 480 -7.78 22.93 4.15
CA GLY A 480 -9.10 22.73 4.72
C GLY A 480 -9.53 21.26 4.66
N VAL A 481 -10.82 21.03 4.47
CA VAL A 481 -11.42 19.69 4.30
C VAL A 481 -11.59 19.40 2.82
N ARG A 482 -10.79 18.47 2.28
CA ARG A 482 -10.73 18.18 0.84
C ARG A 482 -11.04 16.69 0.55
N PRO A 483 -12.27 16.36 0.14
CA PRO A 483 -12.60 15.04 -0.42
C PRO A 483 -12.33 14.96 -1.92
N LEU A 484 -11.87 13.81 -2.40
CA LEU A 484 -11.83 13.43 -3.80
C LEU A 484 -13.02 12.53 -4.11
N ILE A 485 -13.97 13.01 -4.91
CA ILE A 485 -15.19 12.26 -5.23
C ILE A 485 -14.90 11.19 -6.27
N LEU A 486 -15.51 10.01 -6.14
CA LEU A 486 -15.38 8.93 -7.11
C LEU A 486 -16.20 9.21 -8.38
N ASP A 487 -15.58 8.95 -9.52
CA ASP A 487 -16.28 8.90 -10.81
C ASP A 487 -17.23 7.70 -10.89
N LYS A 488 -18.14 7.69 -11.87
CA LYS A 488 -19.10 6.60 -12.04
C LYS A 488 -18.44 5.26 -12.38
N ALA A 489 -17.36 5.27 -13.17
CA ALA A 489 -16.68 4.06 -13.63
C ALA A 489 -16.10 3.20 -12.47
N PRO A 490 -15.35 3.74 -11.49
CA PRO A 490 -14.89 2.96 -10.34
C PRO A 490 -16.05 2.41 -9.49
N VAL A 491 -17.12 3.18 -9.29
CA VAL A 491 -18.31 2.69 -8.56
C VAL A 491 -18.98 1.52 -9.29
N GLU A 492 -19.11 1.60 -10.62
CA GLU A 492 -19.69 0.52 -11.41
C GLU A 492 -18.80 -0.73 -11.42
N TRP A 493 -17.48 -0.53 -11.45
CA TRP A 493 -16.53 -1.64 -11.29
C TRP A 493 -16.75 -2.37 -9.97
N VAL A 494 -16.94 -1.66 -8.85
CA VAL A 494 -17.26 -2.27 -7.55
C VAL A 494 -18.56 -3.08 -7.62
N ARG A 495 -19.61 -2.54 -8.26
CA ARG A 495 -20.92 -3.22 -8.39
C ARG A 495 -20.82 -4.53 -9.15
N THR A 496 -20.01 -4.57 -10.19
CA THR A 496 -19.87 -5.74 -11.06
C THR A 496 -18.84 -6.74 -10.57
N ARG A 497 -17.79 -6.28 -9.87
CA ARG A 497 -16.62 -7.13 -9.52
C ARG A 497 -16.45 -7.40 -8.03
N ALA A 498 -16.77 -6.46 -7.15
CA ALA A 498 -16.27 -6.49 -5.78
C ALA A 498 -17.34 -6.79 -4.71
N LEU A 499 -18.64 -6.75 -5.03
CA LEU A 499 -19.70 -6.94 -4.03
C LEU A 499 -19.75 -8.36 -3.44
N GLY A 500 -19.26 -9.39 -4.13
CA GLY A 500 -19.44 -10.78 -3.69
C GLY A 500 -20.92 -11.11 -3.39
N GLU A 501 -21.20 -12.22 -2.71
CA GLU A 501 -22.59 -12.60 -2.38
C GLU A 501 -23.20 -11.82 -1.20
N LYS A 502 -22.36 -11.15 -0.39
CA LYS A 502 -22.77 -10.64 0.94
C LYS A 502 -22.57 -9.14 1.15
N ARG A 503 -21.81 -8.44 0.29
CA ARG A 503 -21.62 -6.98 0.41
C ARG A 503 -22.57 -6.26 -0.53
N THR A 504 -23.02 -5.08 -0.12
CA THR A 504 -23.89 -4.21 -0.92
C THR A 504 -23.44 -2.77 -0.75
N ILE A 505 -23.60 -1.97 -1.79
CA ILE A 505 -23.50 -0.51 -1.69
C ILE A 505 -24.85 0.12 -2.06
N PRO A 506 -25.14 1.34 -1.57
CA PRO A 506 -26.33 2.08 -2.00
C PRO A 506 -26.38 2.28 -3.51
N LYS A 507 -27.61 2.26 -4.06
CA LYS A 507 -27.85 2.61 -5.48
C LYS A 507 -27.46 4.07 -5.73
N ASP A 508 -27.95 4.95 -4.86
CA ASP A 508 -27.75 6.38 -4.90
C ASP A 508 -26.89 6.79 -3.70
N GLY A 509 -25.77 7.46 -3.96
CA GLY A 509 -24.81 7.89 -2.96
C GLY A 509 -23.64 8.61 -3.59
N VAL A 510 -23.11 9.62 -2.90
CA VAL A 510 -21.84 10.24 -3.26
C VAL A 510 -20.75 9.44 -2.56
N PHE A 511 -19.90 8.78 -3.34
CA PHE A 511 -18.75 8.03 -2.81
C PHE A 511 -17.48 8.84 -3.01
N PHE A 512 -16.51 8.71 -2.12
CA PHE A 512 -15.23 9.39 -2.22
C PHE A 512 -14.08 8.38 -2.26
N ASP A 513 -12.97 8.77 -2.89
CA ASP A 513 -11.73 8.03 -2.95
C ASP A 513 -10.95 8.27 -1.65
N LYS A 514 -10.40 9.48 -1.50
CA LYS A 514 -9.61 9.91 -0.34
C LYS A 514 -10.12 11.25 0.18
N LEU A 515 -9.94 11.51 1.47
CA LEU A 515 -10.24 12.81 2.07
C LEU A 515 -9.09 13.25 2.97
N SER A 516 -8.61 14.49 2.80
CA SER A 516 -7.62 15.08 3.70
C SER A 516 -8.16 16.27 4.49
N MET A 517 -7.61 16.47 5.69
CA MET A 517 -7.81 17.64 6.52
C MET A 517 -6.44 18.22 6.88
N ARG A 518 -6.14 19.46 6.45
CA ARG A 518 -4.90 20.17 6.83
C ARG A 518 -5.11 21.67 6.81
N PRO A 519 -4.56 22.48 7.74
CA PRO A 519 -4.72 23.93 7.72
C PRO A 519 -3.61 24.62 6.91
N SER A 520 -2.53 23.90 6.60
CA SER A 520 -1.38 24.38 5.85
C SER A 520 -0.55 23.17 5.37
N PHE A 521 0.60 23.44 4.75
CA PHE A 521 1.63 22.44 4.41
C PHE A 521 2.81 22.43 5.40
N ARG A 522 2.70 23.09 6.56
CA ARG A 522 3.80 23.14 7.53
C ARG A 522 3.86 21.84 8.34
N PRO A 523 5.05 21.23 8.53
CA PRO A 523 5.19 20.02 9.35
C PRO A 523 4.66 20.16 10.79
N GLN A 524 4.65 21.38 11.32
CA GLN A 524 4.16 21.70 12.66
C GLN A 524 2.64 21.67 12.80
N ASP A 525 1.94 21.78 11.68
CA ASP A 525 0.48 21.82 11.62
C ASP A 525 -0.08 20.43 11.34
N GLU A 526 -1.33 20.22 11.72
CA GLU A 526 -1.97 18.92 11.61
C GLU A 526 -2.30 18.51 10.17
N TYR A 527 -2.19 17.22 9.91
CA TYR A 527 -2.71 16.56 8.72
C TYR A 527 -3.40 15.26 9.12
N LEU A 528 -4.57 15.01 8.54
CA LEU A 528 -5.32 13.76 8.68
C LEU A 528 -5.76 13.27 7.30
N MET A 529 -5.62 11.98 7.05
CA MET A 529 -6.14 11.30 5.86
C MET A 529 -7.19 10.25 6.23
N LEU A 530 -8.35 10.33 5.59
CA LEU A 530 -9.46 9.38 5.69
C LEU A 530 -9.62 8.62 4.37
N GLU A 531 -9.73 7.30 4.46
CA GLU A 531 -9.93 6.38 3.34
C GLU A 531 -11.41 6.24 3.00
N GLY A 532 -11.76 6.26 1.72
CA GLY A 532 -13.13 6.11 1.22
C GLY A 532 -13.41 4.75 0.61
N THR A 533 -12.37 4.00 0.24
CA THR A 533 -12.47 2.77 -0.54
C THR A 533 -11.91 1.56 0.21
N GLY A 534 -12.40 0.35 -0.11
CA GLY A 534 -11.93 -0.87 0.57
C GLY A 534 -12.11 -2.16 -0.25
N ALA A 535 -12.00 -2.04 -1.58
CA ALA A 535 -12.44 -3.09 -2.52
C ALA A 535 -11.68 -3.20 -3.85
N TYR A 536 -10.72 -2.31 -4.06
CA TYR A 536 -9.93 -2.24 -5.28
C TYR A 536 -8.68 -3.12 -5.17
N ILE A 537 -8.01 -3.40 -6.28
CA ILE A 537 -6.81 -4.24 -6.31
C ILE A 537 -5.67 -3.56 -5.53
N HIS A 538 -4.88 -4.34 -4.79
CA HIS A 538 -3.87 -3.86 -3.84
C HIS A 538 -4.41 -2.98 -2.69
N GLY A 539 -5.72 -2.72 -2.64
CA GLY A 539 -6.36 -2.01 -1.53
C GLY A 539 -6.59 -2.91 -0.32
N HIS A 540 -6.81 -2.28 0.82
CA HIS A 540 -7.12 -2.97 2.08
C HIS A 540 -8.63 -2.90 2.38
N GLN A 541 -9.06 -3.49 3.50
CA GLN A 541 -10.43 -3.35 4.03
C GLN A 541 -10.53 -2.18 5.01
N ASP A 542 -10.06 -1.02 4.57
CA ASP A 542 -9.82 0.20 5.34
C ASP A 542 -10.78 1.34 4.99
N ALA A 543 -11.86 1.06 4.24
CA ALA A 543 -12.91 2.04 3.97
C ALA A 543 -13.39 2.72 5.27
N ASN A 544 -13.47 4.05 5.25
CA ASN A 544 -13.82 4.91 6.38
C ASN A 544 -12.79 4.92 7.55
N ALA A 545 -11.61 4.32 7.38
CA ALA A 545 -10.50 4.36 8.35
C ALA A 545 -9.68 5.65 8.25
N ILE A 546 -9.06 6.06 9.37
CA ILE A 546 -8.05 7.14 9.37
C ILE A 546 -6.68 6.49 9.10
N ILE A 547 -6.09 6.75 7.95
CA ILE A 547 -4.83 6.10 7.54
C ILE A 547 -3.62 6.73 8.21
N ARG A 548 -3.62 8.06 8.34
CA ARG A 548 -2.50 8.82 8.89
C ARG A 548 -3.01 10.04 9.65
N LEU A 549 -2.38 10.30 10.78
CA LEU A 549 -2.43 11.60 11.44
C LEU A 549 -0.99 12.05 11.74
N THR A 550 -0.62 13.22 11.22
CA THR A 550 0.66 13.87 11.55
C THR A 550 0.39 15.23 12.19
N TRP A 551 1.22 15.61 13.16
CA TRP A 551 1.13 16.89 13.86
C TRP A 551 2.41 17.15 14.65
N LYS A 552 2.88 18.40 14.74
CA LYS A 552 4.11 18.76 15.48
C LYS A 552 5.36 18.06 14.94
N ASP A 553 5.43 17.91 13.61
CA ASP A 553 6.51 17.19 12.93
C ASP A 553 6.66 15.74 13.42
N ARG A 554 5.53 15.10 13.75
CA ARG A 554 5.46 13.69 14.19
C ARG A 554 4.33 12.96 13.48
N VAL A 555 4.54 11.68 13.21
CA VAL A 555 3.51 10.70 12.86
C VAL A 555 2.91 10.13 14.14
N TRP A 556 1.60 10.28 14.34
CA TRP A 556 0.90 9.80 15.55
C TRP A 556 0.04 8.57 15.27
N LEU A 557 -0.85 8.67 14.29
CA LEU A 557 -1.69 7.56 13.86
C LEU A 557 -1.16 6.95 12.57
N VAL A 558 -1.16 5.62 12.54
CA VAL A 558 -0.55 4.86 11.46
C VAL A 558 -1.45 3.77 10.94
N ASP A 559 -1.41 3.62 9.63
CA ASP A 559 -1.78 2.45 8.86
C ASP A 559 -0.59 2.19 7.95
N CYS A 560 -0.03 0.98 7.96
CA CYS A 560 1.18 0.65 7.22
C CYS A 560 1.45 -0.85 7.26
N ASP A 561 0.93 -1.56 6.26
CA ASP A 561 1.28 -2.95 6.03
C ASP A 561 1.18 -3.30 4.55
N TYR A 562 2.07 -4.14 4.06
CA TYR A 562 1.99 -4.59 2.68
C TYR A 562 1.00 -5.78 2.54
N LEU A 563 0.81 -6.55 3.60
CA LEU A 563 0.16 -7.87 3.57
C LEU A 563 -1.14 -7.90 4.38
N ARG A 564 -1.16 -7.23 5.52
CA ARG A 564 -2.24 -7.29 6.50
C ARG A 564 -3.23 -6.16 6.25
N GLY A 565 -4.21 -6.42 5.38
CA GLY A 565 -5.23 -5.46 4.99
C GLY A 565 -6.63 -5.70 5.55
N MET A 566 -6.75 -6.29 6.75
CA MET A 566 -8.05 -6.55 7.39
C MET A 566 -8.45 -5.41 8.32
N PRO A 567 -9.75 -5.23 8.67
CA PRO A 567 -10.19 -4.08 9.47
C PRO A 567 -9.49 -3.93 10.83
N GLU A 568 -9.02 -5.01 11.46
CA GLU A 568 -8.21 -4.95 12.69
C GLU A 568 -6.86 -4.22 12.56
N GLU A 569 -6.37 -4.10 11.34
CA GLU A 569 -5.06 -3.52 11.04
C GLU A 569 -5.11 -2.01 10.79
N THR A 570 -6.29 -1.42 10.97
CA THR A 570 -6.60 -0.05 10.55
C THR A 570 -7.18 0.78 11.70
N ASN A 571 -7.19 2.12 11.58
CA ASN A 571 -7.85 3.02 12.55
C ASN A 571 -9.36 3.13 12.26
N ALA A 572 -10.07 2.01 12.39
CA ALA A 572 -11.46 1.83 12.01
C ALA A 572 -12.33 1.26 13.15
N LEU A 573 -13.62 1.07 12.83
CA LEU A 573 -14.53 0.24 13.59
C LEU A 573 -14.54 -1.17 13.01
N LYS A 574 -14.13 -2.18 13.77
CA LYS A 574 -14.31 -3.59 13.39
C LYS A 574 -15.66 -4.09 13.89
N VAL A 575 -16.41 -4.75 13.01
CA VAL A 575 -17.72 -5.34 13.31
C VAL A 575 -17.64 -6.86 13.31
N ILE A 576 -18.01 -7.46 14.44
CA ILE A 576 -18.21 -8.91 14.60
C ILE A 576 -19.71 -9.13 14.84
N CYS A 577 -20.35 -9.97 14.02
CA CYS A 577 -21.76 -10.32 14.16
C CYS A 577 -21.90 -11.83 14.28
N ASN A 578 -22.60 -12.30 15.31
CA ASN A 578 -22.83 -13.72 15.59
C ASN A 578 -21.54 -14.56 15.50
N GLY A 579 -20.46 -14.05 16.11
CA GLY A 579 -19.16 -14.72 16.12
C GLY A 579 -18.39 -14.70 14.80
N SER A 580 -18.76 -13.83 13.86
CA SER A 580 -18.12 -13.73 12.55
C SER A 580 -17.68 -12.31 12.29
N SER A 581 -16.41 -12.15 11.92
CA SER A 581 -15.90 -10.88 11.41
C SER A 581 -16.64 -10.54 10.13
N ILE A 582 -16.98 -9.27 9.97
CA ILE A 582 -17.60 -8.76 8.76
C ILE A 582 -16.57 -7.97 7.97
N ASP A 583 -16.56 -8.14 6.65
CA ASP A 583 -15.77 -7.29 5.76
C ASP A 583 -16.28 -5.86 5.86
N ASN A 584 -15.35 -4.91 5.82
CA ASN A 584 -15.68 -3.51 5.65
C ASN A 584 -16.50 -3.33 4.35
N PRO A 585 -17.55 -2.47 4.32
CA PRO A 585 -18.19 -2.08 3.08
C PRO A 585 -17.17 -1.62 2.02
N PRO A 586 -17.38 -1.96 0.75
CA PRO A 586 -16.38 -1.72 -0.29
C PRO A 586 -16.19 -0.24 -0.62
N LEU A 587 -17.20 0.59 -0.36
CA LEU A 587 -17.19 2.04 -0.57
C LEU A 587 -17.89 2.76 0.58
N THR A 588 -17.39 3.95 0.90
CA THR A 588 -17.93 4.85 1.92
C THR A 588 -18.71 6.00 1.27
N CYS A 589 -19.90 6.27 1.80
CA CYS A 589 -20.68 7.45 1.39
C CYS A 589 -20.13 8.70 2.08
N LEU A 590 -19.93 9.78 1.31
CA LEU A 590 -19.76 11.12 1.83
C LEU A 590 -21.15 11.75 2.00
N GLU A 591 -21.64 11.86 3.23
CA GLU A 591 -22.95 12.45 3.52
C GLU A 591 -22.86 13.98 3.48
N THR A 592 -21.83 14.55 4.10
CA THR A 592 -21.53 15.98 4.04
C THR A 592 -20.10 16.28 4.49
N PHE A 593 -19.58 17.44 4.09
CA PHE A 593 -18.35 18.02 4.64
C PHE A 593 -18.45 19.55 4.64
N SER A 594 -17.70 20.18 5.54
CA SER A 594 -17.62 21.63 5.66
C SER A 594 -16.26 22.07 6.16
N ASP A 595 -15.82 23.24 5.71
CA ASP A 595 -14.58 23.88 6.14
C ASP A 595 -14.88 25.34 6.52
N LEU A 596 -14.95 25.63 7.81
CA LEU A 596 -15.10 26.97 8.35
C LEU A 596 -13.72 27.51 8.77
N PRO A 597 -13.56 28.83 8.98
CA PRO A 597 -12.27 29.43 9.30
C PRO A 597 -11.51 28.76 10.45
N LEU A 598 -12.17 28.35 11.53
CA LEU A 598 -11.53 27.68 12.69
C LEU A 598 -11.92 26.21 12.86
N THR A 599 -12.92 25.72 12.12
CA THR A 599 -13.47 24.38 12.32
C THR A 599 -13.77 23.66 11.02
N GLY A 600 -13.33 22.41 10.88
CA GLY A 600 -13.75 21.50 9.82
C GLY A 600 -14.76 20.46 10.32
N PHE A 601 -15.58 19.94 9.42
CA PHE A 601 -16.52 18.87 9.71
C PHE A 601 -16.63 17.89 8.54
N THR A 602 -16.72 16.59 8.85
CA THR A 602 -17.12 15.56 7.89
C THR A 602 -18.13 14.61 8.51
N HIS A 603 -19.03 14.10 7.68
CA HIS A 603 -19.89 12.96 8.01
C HIS A 603 -19.82 11.97 6.85
N THR A 604 -19.31 10.79 7.16
CA THR A 604 -19.20 9.66 6.25
C THR A 604 -19.96 8.45 6.78
N THR A 605 -20.44 7.58 5.88
CA THR A 605 -21.15 6.36 6.27
C THR A 605 -20.67 5.15 5.47
N ALA A 606 -20.19 4.13 6.17
CA ALA A 606 -20.01 2.79 5.64
C ALA A 606 -21.33 2.01 5.81
N ARG A 607 -22.15 1.98 4.76
CA ARG A 607 -23.51 1.40 4.81
C ARG A 607 -23.49 -0.11 4.68
N GLY A 608 -24.40 -0.78 5.38
CA GLY A 608 -24.53 -2.23 5.28
C GLY A 608 -23.43 -3.05 5.94
N TYR A 609 -22.68 -2.46 6.86
CA TYR A 609 -21.63 -3.14 7.60
C TYR A 609 -22.23 -4.13 8.60
N GLY A 610 -22.40 -5.39 8.19
CA GLY A 610 -22.89 -6.47 9.07
C GLY A 610 -24.37 -6.39 9.43
N GLY A 611 -25.18 -5.64 8.65
CA GLY A 611 -26.58 -5.38 8.97
C GLY A 611 -26.82 -4.15 9.86
N GLY A 612 -25.82 -3.27 9.95
CA GLY A 612 -25.96 -1.91 10.45
C GLY A 612 -25.18 -0.92 9.59
N ASP A 613 -25.39 0.37 9.85
CA ASP A 613 -24.62 1.45 9.23
C ASP A 613 -23.60 2.00 10.22
N TRP A 614 -22.36 2.14 9.78
CA TRP A 614 -21.31 2.81 10.53
C TRP A 614 -21.17 4.25 10.03
N HIS A 615 -21.66 5.19 10.83
CA HIS A 615 -21.46 6.61 10.63
C HIS A 615 -20.19 7.07 11.36
N ARG A 616 -19.31 7.77 10.66
CA ARG A 616 -18.16 8.45 11.25
C ARG A 616 -18.33 9.95 11.03
N LYS A 617 -18.31 10.70 12.13
CA LYS A 617 -18.36 12.16 12.12
C LYS A 617 -17.08 12.70 12.72
N ILE A 618 -16.36 13.52 11.97
CA ILE A 618 -15.10 14.13 12.44
C ILE A 618 -15.32 15.63 12.56
N LEU A 619 -15.22 16.14 13.79
CA LEU A 619 -15.10 17.57 14.06
C LEU A 619 -13.61 17.89 14.22
N TRP A 620 -13.12 18.86 13.46
CA TRP A 620 -11.74 19.31 13.50
C TRP A 620 -11.69 20.74 14.00
N SER A 621 -11.13 20.96 15.19
CA SER A 621 -10.78 22.29 15.68
C SER A 621 -9.35 22.60 15.22
N LYS A 622 -9.20 23.53 14.27
CA LYS A 622 -7.91 23.86 13.64
C LYS A 622 -6.90 24.34 14.69
N GLY A 623 -5.73 23.71 14.74
CA GLY A 623 -4.70 23.92 15.76
C GLY A 623 -5.04 23.37 17.16
N GLY A 624 -6.24 22.81 17.34
CA GLY A 624 -6.80 22.39 18.62
C GLY A 624 -6.82 20.87 18.79
N PHE A 625 -7.76 20.19 18.14
CA PHE A 625 -7.95 18.73 18.24
C PHE A 625 -8.83 18.19 17.12
N PHE A 626 -8.81 16.87 16.91
CA PHE A 626 -9.86 16.15 16.18
C PHE A 626 -10.77 15.43 17.18
N LEU A 627 -12.07 15.43 16.91
CA LEU A 627 -13.06 14.68 17.64
C LEU A 627 -13.80 13.75 16.68
N VAL A 628 -13.62 12.45 16.87
CA VAL A 628 -14.16 11.38 16.03
C VAL A 628 -15.32 10.72 16.76
N HIS A 629 -16.51 10.79 16.17
CA HIS A 629 -17.72 10.15 16.66
C HIS A 629 -18.15 9.04 15.71
N ASP A 630 -17.93 7.80 16.15
CA ASP A 630 -18.35 6.59 15.45
C ASP A 630 -19.69 6.13 16.02
N LYS A 631 -20.75 6.15 15.22
CA LYS A 631 -22.08 5.62 15.57
C LYS A 631 -22.38 4.42 14.70
N PHE A 632 -22.71 3.30 15.33
CA PHE A 632 -23.18 2.10 14.65
C PHE A 632 -24.69 1.95 14.87
N GLU A 633 -25.47 1.95 13.79
CA GLU A 633 -26.93 1.87 13.82
C GLU A 633 -27.43 0.55 13.20
N LEU A 634 -28.10 -0.27 14.01
CA LEU A 634 -28.55 -1.60 13.61
C LEU A 634 -29.91 -1.55 12.91
N TYR A 635 -30.04 -2.28 11.81
CA TYR A 635 -31.35 -2.59 11.21
C TYR A 635 -31.57 -4.10 11.01
N ARG A 636 -30.55 -4.93 11.29
CA ARG A 636 -30.66 -6.38 11.40
C ARG A 636 -30.49 -6.83 12.85
N GLN A 637 -31.25 -7.85 13.24
CA GLN A 637 -31.11 -8.48 14.55
C GLN A 637 -29.86 -9.38 14.60
N GLY A 638 -29.12 -9.33 15.71
CA GLY A 638 -27.93 -10.14 15.92
C GLY A 638 -27.24 -9.82 17.25
N ASP A 639 -26.22 -10.63 17.57
CA ASP A 639 -25.25 -10.34 18.62
C ASP A 639 -24.01 -9.68 18.01
N TYR A 640 -23.80 -8.41 18.35
CA TYR A 640 -22.75 -7.60 17.77
C TYR A 640 -21.67 -7.31 18.81
N ALA A 641 -20.42 -7.56 18.45
CA ALA A 641 -19.25 -7.02 19.14
C ALA A 641 -18.58 -6.00 18.22
N LEU A 642 -18.41 -4.79 18.74
CA LEU A 642 -17.83 -3.66 18.04
C LEU A 642 -16.48 -3.33 18.68
N GLU A 643 -15.44 -3.16 17.87
CA GLU A 643 -14.11 -2.74 18.33
C GLU A 643 -13.69 -1.46 17.60
N GLN A 644 -13.55 -0.35 18.32
CA GLN A 644 -12.88 0.85 17.81
C GLN A 644 -11.38 0.73 18.07
N ARG A 645 -10.56 0.89 17.03
CA ARG A 645 -9.11 0.71 17.10
C ARG A 645 -8.35 1.99 16.75
N TRP A 646 -7.23 2.20 17.45
CA TRP A 646 -6.26 3.27 17.20
C TRP A 646 -4.85 2.70 17.26
N ARG A 647 -4.09 2.86 16.18
CA ARG A 647 -2.71 2.40 16.01
C ARG A 647 -1.79 3.60 16.15
N VAL A 648 -0.96 3.59 17.19
CA VAL A 648 -0.25 4.76 17.71
C VAL A 648 1.24 4.49 17.77
N LEU A 649 2.05 5.42 17.25
CA LEU A 649 3.50 5.38 17.40
C LEU A 649 3.97 6.15 18.64
N GLY A 650 5.12 5.73 19.19
CA GLY A 650 5.78 6.36 20.33
C GLY A 650 5.61 5.59 21.63
N GLU A 651 6.22 6.10 22.69
CA GLU A 651 6.13 5.50 24.02
C GLU A 651 4.75 5.78 24.63
N THR A 652 3.97 4.73 24.89
CA THR A 652 2.58 4.87 25.31
C THR A 652 2.34 4.62 26.80
N GLN A 653 1.43 5.40 27.39
CA GLN A 653 0.96 5.27 28.77
C GLN A 653 -0.56 5.45 28.84
N LEU A 654 -1.28 4.44 29.30
CA LEU A 654 -2.73 4.49 29.49
C LEU A 654 -3.09 4.78 30.96
N ARG A 655 -3.89 5.82 31.20
CA ARG A 655 -4.43 6.15 32.53
C ARG A 655 -5.93 6.39 32.43
N GLY A 656 -6.72 5.52 33.05
CA GLY A 656 -8.17 5.55 32.92
C GLY A 656 -8.57 5.37 31.45
N GLN A 657 -9.26 6.37 30.89
CA GLN A 657 -9.67 6.37 29.49
C GLN A 657 -8.76 7.17 28.54
N VAL A 658 -7.62 7.67 29.04
CA VAL A 658 -6.69 8.53 28.30
C VAL A 658 -5.38 7.82 28.03
N LEU A 659 -5.05 7.63 26.76
CA LEU A 659 -3.73 7.22 26.30
C LEU A 659 -2.88 8.47 26.05
N LYS A 660 -1.65 8.49 26.55
CA LYS A 660 -0.60 9.43 26.17
C LYS A 660 0.46 8.68 25.36
N ALA A 661 0.92 9.26 24.26
CA ALA A 661 2.07 8.81 23.48
C ALA A 661 3.13 9.92 23.48
N ASP A 662 4.40 9.56 23.63
CA ASP A 662 5.54 10.49 23.61
C ASP A 662 6.52 10.13 22.48
N GLN A 663 7.00 11.15 21.76
CA GLN A 663 7.98 11.02 20.67
C GLN A 663 8.95 12.22 20.68
N CYS A 664 10.19 11.98 21.12
CA CYS A 664 11.27 12.98 21.12
C CYS A 664 10.82 14.38 21.63
N GLY A 665 10.24 14.44 22.83
CA GLY A 665 9.83 15.69 23.49
C GLY A 665 8.44 16.20 23.13
N GLU A 666 7.82 15.66 22.08
CA GLU A 666 6.42 15.93 21.74
C GLU A 666 5.50 14.87 22.35
N SER A 667 4.27 15.28 22.69
CA SER A 667 3.25 14.38 23.23
C SER A 667 1.97 14.41 22.41
N PHE A 668 1.26 13.29 22.41
CA PHE A 668 -0.07 13.16 21.82
C PHE A 668 -1.00 12.38 22.74
N HIS A 669 -2.27 12.75 22.76
CA HIS A 669 -3.25 12.21 23.68
C HIS A 669 -4.49 11.72 22.93
N ILE A 670 -4.97 10.53 23.33
CA ILE A 670 -6.20 9.92 22.83
C ILE A 670 -7.10 9.63 24.03
N ALA A 671 -8.23 10.33 24.14
CA ALA A 671 -9.24 10.06 25.15
C ALA A 671 -10.54 9.67 24.48
N GLY A 672 -11.24 8.65 24.97
CA GLY A 672 -12.51 8.24 24.38
C GLY A 672 -13.46 7.59 25.35
N THR A 673 -14.70 7.43 24.93
CA THR A 673 -15.75 6.75 25.70
C THR A 673 -15.69 5.24 25.42
N ALA A 674 -15.79 4.40 26.47
CA ALA A 674 -15.95 2.96 26.32
C ALA A 674 -16.86 2.39 27.41
N GLU A 675 -17.62 1.35 27.06
CA GLU A 675 -18.38 0.54 28.03
C GLU A 675 -17.45 -0.38 28.83
N SER A 676 -16.39 -0.88 28.20
CA SER A 676 -15.33 -1.68 28.81
C SER A 676 -14.05 -0.88 29.08
N THR A 677 -13.15 -1.48 29.86
CA THR A 677 -11.78 -0.98 30.00
C THR A 677 -11.05 -1.11 28.66
N PRO A 678 -10.38 -0.05 28.17
CA PRO A 678 -9.57 -0.13 26.96
C PRO A 678 -8.40 -1.10 27.12
N SER A 679 -8.04 -1.80 26.05
CA SER A 679 -6.89 -2.70 26.01
C SER A 679 -5.79 -2.16 25.10
N LEU A 680 -4.54 -2.55 25.37
CA LEU A 680 -3.38 -2.24 24.56
C LEU A 680 -2.78 -3.53 24.01
N GLN A 681 -2.45 -3.53 22.73
CA GLN A 681 -1.61 -4.53 22.07
C GLN A 681 -0.38 -3.83 21.49
N TYR A 682 0.70 -4.58 21.28
CA TYR A 682 1.92 -4.06 20.69
C TYR A 682 2.22 -4.88 19.43
N ASP A 683 2.41 -4.17 18.33
CA ASP A 683 2.65 -4.74 17.01
C ASP A 683 3.92 -4.13 16.41
N THR A 684 4.65 -4.91 15.61
CA THR A 684 5.80 -4.42 14.86
C THR A 684 5.56 -4.74 13.40
N PRO A 685 4.93 -3.83 12.63
CA PRO A 685 4.62 -4.09 11.24
C PRO A 685 5.87 -4.33 10.42
N GLU A 686 5.95 -5.48 9.77
CA GLU A 686 7.10 -5.88 8.95
C GLU A 686 6.83 -5.57 7.47
N SER A 687 7.88 -5.11 6.78
CA SER A 687 7.92 -4.97 5.33
C SER A 687 8.09 -6.33 4.66
N LEU A 688 7.97 -6.38 3.33
CA LEU A 688 8.32 -7.58 2.56
C LEU A 688 9.77 -8.04 2.79
N ALA A 689 10.66 -7.14 3.21
CA ALA A 689 12.05 -7.44 3.54
C ALA A 689 12.26 -7.93 4.98
N ARG A 690 11.19 -8.01 5.80
CA ARG A 690 11.24 -8.28 7.25
C ARG A 690 11.99 -7.24 8.07
N GLU A 691 12.08 -6.02 7.55
CA GLU A 691 12.45 -4.85 8.33
C GLU A 691 11.16 -4.19 8.82
N SER A 692 11.19 -3.49 9.95
CA SER A 692 10.00 -2.75 10.35
C SER A 692 9.65 -1.72 9.29
N ASN A 693 8.37 -1.56 8.99
CA ASN A 693 7.88 -0.48 8.15
C ASN A 693 8.24 0.92 8.71
N TRP A 694 8.64 1.01 9.97
CA TRP A 694 8.97 2.26 10.66
C TRP A 694 10.47 2.43 10.94
N SER A 695 11.33 1.57 10.41
CA SER A 695 12.79 1.59 10.64
C SER A 695 13.45 2.93 10.27
N ASN A 696 12.91 3.62 9.25
CA ASN A 696 13.40 4.91 8.76
C ASN A 696 12.79 6.12 9.49
N TYR A 697 11.85 5.91 10.42
CA TYR A 697 11.20 7.01 11.14
C TYR A 697 12.03 7.44 12.36
N PRO A 698 12.50 8.70 12.45
CA PRO A 698 13.54 9.07 13.41
C PRO A 698 13.05 9.41 14.82
N TYR A 699 11.73 9.45 15.07
CA TYR A 699 11.17 10.03 16.29
C TYR A 699 10.50 9.03 17.25
N ALA A 700 10.40 7.76 16.86
CA ALA A 700 9.81 6.70 17.69
C ALA A 700 10.47 5.36 17.39
N ASP A 701 10.40 4.45 18.38
CA ASP A 701 10.70 3.04 18.13
C ASP A 701 9.71 2.43 17.13
N GLU A 702 10.13 1.36 16.48
CA GLU A 702 9.40 0.62 15.45
C GLU A 702 8.08 -0.05 15.93
N THR A 703 7.80 -0.01 17.23
CA THR A 703 6.63 -0.64 17.85
C THR A 703 5.39 0.26 17.74
N VAL A 704 4.35 -0.27 17.13
CA VAL A 704 3.01 0.32 17.06
C VAL A 704 2.18 -0.17 18.24
N THR A 705 1.64 0.75 19.03
CA THR A 705 0.65 0.43 20.08
C THR A 705 -0.75 0.44 19.50
N VAL A 706 -1.50 -0.65 19.64
CA VAL A 706 -2.92 -0.73 19.23
C VAL A 706 -3.82 -0.59 20.45
N LEU A 707 -4.52 0.54 20.54
CA LEU A 707 -5.54 0.81 21.54
C LEU A 707 -6.91 0.34 21.03
N THR A 708 -7.53 -0.59 21.76
CA THR A 708 -8.86 -1.12 21.43
C THR A 708 -9.89 -0.73 22.48
N ARG A 709 -11.07 -0.27 22.03
CA ARG A 709 -12.26 -0.06 22.84
C ARG A 709 -13.39 -0.89 22.30
N SER A 710 -14.11 -1.59 23.18
CA SER A 710 -15.14 -2.54 22.77
C SER A 710 -16.51 -2.17 23.31
N ALA A 711 -17.55 -2.56 22.56
CA ALA A 711 -18.93 -2.54 23.01
C ALA A 711 -19.65 -3.81 22.51
N ARG A 712 -20.58 -4.35 23.30
CA ARG A 712 -21.46 -5.45 22.88
C ARG A 712 -22.89 -4.96 22.76
N VAL A 713 -23.54 -5.29 21.66
CA VAL A 713 -24.90 -4.85 21.35
C VAL A 713 -25.75 -6.06 21.03
N GLN A 714 -26.58 -6.47 21.99
CA GLN A 714 -27.69 -7.40 21.73
C GLN A 714 -28.89 -6.60 21.19
N GLY A 715 -29.13 -6.68 19.88
CA GLY A 715 -29.98 -5.70 19.19
C GLY A 715 -31.13 -6.27 18.37
N LYS A 716 -32.31 -5.64 18.50
CA LYS A 716 -33.36 -5.56 17.47
C LYS A 716 -33.11 -4.28 16.63
N ALA A 717 -33.67 -4.20 15.43
CA ALA A 717 -33.56 -3.03 14.54
C ALA A 717 -33.89 -1.70 15.27
N GLY A 718 -33.14 -0.63 14.97
CA GLY A 718 -33.27 0.71 15.54
C GLY A 718 -32.39 1.00 16.77
N LYS A 719 -31.65 0.01 17.30
CA LYS A 719 -30.64 0.27 18.34
C LYS A 719 -29.36 0.89 17.75
N SER A 720 -28.73 1.78 18.50
CA SER A 720 -27.42 2.34 18.15
C SER A 720 -26.49 2.40 19.35
N THR A 721 -25.20 2.29 19.05
CA THR A 721 -24.08 2.44 19.99
C THR A 721 -23.08 3.42 19.40
N SER A 722 -22.42 4.20 20.25
CA SER A 722 -21.49 5.24 19.80
C SER A 722 -20.21 5.27 20.60
N PHE A 723 -19.10 5.54 19.92
CA PHE A 723 -17.80 5.86 20.48
C PHE A 723 -17.47 7.31 20.14
N CYS A 724 -17.02 8.07 21.13
CA CYS A 724 -16.52 9.43 20.93
C CYS A 724 -15.07 9.49 21.40
N THR A 725 -14.16 9.86 20.50
CA THR A 725 -12.71 9.92 20.75
C THR A 725 -12.18 11.31 20.38
N VAL A 726 -11.37 11.88 21.27
CA VAL A 726 -10.66 13.14 21.07
C VAL A 726 -9.17 12.84 20.90
N LEU A 727 -8.57 13.45 19.88
CA LEU A 727 -7.19 13.31 19.44
C LEU A 727 -6.51 14.69 19.51
N ALA A 728 -5.49 14.87 20.36
CA ALA A 728 -4.88 16.17 20.60
C ALA A 728 -3.40 16.10 21.02
N PRO A 729 -2.52 17.01 20.56
CA PRO A 729 -1.15 17.10 21.05
C PRO A 729 -1.09 17.73 22.45
N GLN A 730 -2.06 18.58 22.79
CA GLN A 730 -2.15 19.19 24.12
C GLN A 730 -2.71 18.19 25.15
N LYS A 731 -2.44 18.46 26.42
CA LYS A 731 -2.96 17.67 27.54
C LYS A 731 -4.49 17.56 27.48
N LEU A 732 -4.97 16.32 27.54
CA LEU A 732 -6.37 15.96 27.37
C LEU A 732 -6.95 15.39 28.68
N SER A 733 -8.18 15.80 29.04
CA SER A 733 -8.95 15.15 30.10
C SER A 733 -9.71 13.93 29.57
N GLU A 734 -10.31 13.15 30.47
CA GLU A 734 -11.33 12.18 30.06
C GLU A 734 -12.50 12.85 29.33
N VAL A 735 -13.12 12.09 28.41
CA VAL A 735 -14.32 12.49 27.67
C VAL A 735 -15.55 12.08 28.46
N ILE A 736 -16.39 13.05 28.82
CA ILE A 736 -17.54 12.85 29.70
C ILE A 736 -18.84 12.91 28.88
N PRO A 737 -19.64 11.84 28.81
CA PRO A 737 -20.91 11.84 28.09
C PRO A 737 -22.04 12.58 28.83
N HIS A 738 -22.90 13.23 28.06
CA HIS A 738 -24.13 13.94 28.46
C HIS A 738 -25.34 13.35 27.75
N GLY A 739 -25.61 12.07 28.01
CA GLY A 739 -26.61 11.30 27.26
C GLY A 739 -25.95 10.57 26.09
N LYS A 740 -26.69 10.37 24.99
CA LYS A 740 -26.23 9.52 23.88
C LYS A 740 -25.26 10.21 22.92
N ASN A 741 -25.49 11.48 22.59
CA ASN A 741 -24.80 12.15 21.48
C ASN A 741 -24.10 13.45 21.90
N ALA A 742 -23.78 13.63 23.18
CA ALA A 742 -23.19 14.86 23.68
C ALA A 742 -22.06 14.57 24.66
N TYR A 743 -21.01 15.36 24.63
CA TYR A 743 -19.74 15.09 25.31
C TYR A 743 -19.08 16.39 25.78
N SER A 744 -18.40 16.34 26.93
CA SER A 744 -17.55 17.43 27.40
C SER A 744 -16.17 16.93 27.78
N PHE A 745 -15.15 17.72 27.51
CA PHE A 745 -13.74 17.39 27.74
C PHE A 745 -12.92 18.68 27.87
N LYS A 746 -11.66 18.56 28.28
CA LYS A 746 -10.71 19.66 28.34
C LYS A 746 -9.47 19.37 27.51
N VAL A 747 -9.08 20.31 26.65
CA VAL A 747 -7.85 20.28 25.85
C VAL A 747 -7.00 21.48 26.24
N GLY A 748 -5.75 21.27 26.66
CA GLY A 748 -4.88 22.36 27.11
C GLY A 748 -5.44 23.15 28.32
N GLY A 749 -6.37 22.56 29.07
CA GLY A 749 -7.08 23.23 30.18
C GLY A 749 -8.37 23.97 29.78
N GLN A 750 -8.61 24.20 28.49
CA GLN A 750 -9.84 24.82 27.98
C GLN A 750 -10.98 23.80 27.93
N SER A 751 -12.15 24.16 28.46
CA SER A 751 -13.35 23.33 28.42
C SER A 751 -14.03 23.42 27.06
N SER A 752 -14.34 22.25 26.49
CA SER A 752 -15.07 22.09 25.24
C SER A 752 -16.27 21.17 25.45
N TRP A 753 -17.32 21.42 24.67
CA TRP A 753 -18.52 20.60 24.59
C TRP A 753 -18.80 20.30 23.12
N ALA A 754 -19.10 19.05 22.80
CA ALA A 754 -19.46 18.64 21.45
C ALA A 754 -20.75 17.82 21.46
N GLY A 755 -21.56 17.96 20.43
CA GLY A 755 -22.77 17.15 20.27
C GLY A 755 -23.09 16.83 18.82
N PHE A 756 -23.81 15.74 18.62
CA PHE A 756 -24.13 15.18 17.31
C PHE A 756 -25.62 14.87 17.18
N ASP A 757 -26.17 15.05 15.98
CA ASP A 757 -27.59 14.79 15.69
C ASP A 757 -28.52 15.51 16.68
N LEU A 758 -28.23 16.77 16.97
CA LEU A 758 -28.94 17.57 17.97
C LEU A 758 -30.26 18.07 17.38
N ARG A 759 -31.35 17.84 18.10
CA ARG A 759 -32.71 18.24 17.70
C ARG A 759 -33.42 18.90 18.89
N GLY A 760 -33.29 20.21 19.03
CA GLY A 760 -34.00 20.99 20.06
C GLY A 760 -33.08 21.67 21.06
N ARG A 761 -33.48 21.71 22.34
CA ARG A 761 -32.81 22.50 23.39
C ARG A 761 -31.54 21.80 23.89
N VAL A 762 -30.41 22.53 23.89
CA VAL A 762 -29.09 22.04 24.36
C VAL A 762 -28.75 22.65 25.72
N SER A 763 -29.03 23.93 25.92
CA SER A 763 -28.88 24.64 27.20
C SER A 763 -30.07 25.57 27.44
N ALA A 764 -30.04 26.38 28.52
CA ALA A 764 -31.06 27.41 28.75
C ALA A 764 -31.09 28.45 27.62
N ASP A 765 -29.92 28.76 27.06
CA ASP A 765 -29.71 29.86 26.10
C ASP A 765 -29.50 29.38 24.66
N LEU A 766 -29.31 28.07 24.44
CA LEU A 766 -29.04 27.49 23.12
C LEU A 766 -30.03 26.37 22.77
N SER A 767 -30.70 26.52 21.63
CA SER A 767 -31.50 25.48 20.98
C SER A 767 -31.22 25.43 19.49
N LEU A 768 -31.01 24.24 18.92
CA LEU A 768 -30.72 24.11 17.49
C LEU A 768 -31.13 22.74 16.94
N THR A 769 -31.28 22.69 15.62
CA THR A 769 -31.33 21.48 14.82
C THR A 769 -30.07 21.47 13.96
N ALA A 770 -29.11 20.59 14.30
CA ALA A 770 -27.80 20.51 13.64
C ALA A 770 -27.21 19.10 13.71
N ASP A 771 -26.38 18.74 12.74
CA ASP A 771 -25.76 17.42 12.65
C ASP A 771 -24.53 17.29 13.54
N ALA A 772 -23.86 18.41 13.80
CA ALA A 772 -22.79 18.54 14.78
C ALA A 772 -22.76 19.95 15.40
N LEU A 773 -22.28 20.03 16.64
CA LEU A 773 -22.01 21.26 17.37
C LEU A 773 -20.69 21.10 18.11
N LEU A 774 -19.79 22.06 17.97
CA LEU A 774 -18.65 22.30 18.85
C LEU A 774 -18.88 23.62 19.58
N TRP A 775 -18.73 23.62 20.90
CA TRP A 775 -19.01 24.78 21.73
C TRP A 775 -18.01 24.91 22.88
N SER A 776 -17.37 26.06 22.95
CA SER A 776 -16.51 26.52 24.04
C SER A 776 -16.93 27.91 24.53
N LYS A 777 -16.17 28.51 25.45
CA LYS A 777 -16.48 29.83 26.01
C LYS A 777 -16.48 30.95 24.95
N GLU A 778 -15.59 30.87 23.96
CA GLU A 778 -15.32 31.97 23.01
C GLU A 778 -15.58 31.57 21.55
N HIS A 779 -15.97 30.32 21.32
CA HIS A 779 -16.15 29.76 19.99
C HIS A 779 -17.31 28.76 19.97
N LEU A 780 -18.16 28.86 18.94
CA LEU A 780 -19.25 27.95 18.67
C LEU A 780 -19.30 27.67 17.17
N ALA A 781 -19.24 26.40 16.77
CA ALA A 781 -19.41 25.97 15.38
C ALA A 781 -20.51 24.91 15.30
N ALA A 782 -21.51 25.13 14.45
CA ALA A 782 -22.63 24.23 14.24
C ALA A 782 -22.79 23.92 12.76
N PHE A 783 -23.00 22.65 12.43
CA PHE A 783 -23.01 22.14 11.07
C PHE A 783 -24.38 21.54 10.70
N GLY A 784 -24.82 21.70 9.46
CA GLY A 784 -26.11 21.19 9.00
C GLY A 784 -27.30 21.86 9.71
N VAL A 785 -27.19 23.16 9.98
CA VAL A 785 -28.15 23.93 10.80
C VAL A 785 -29.41 24.26 9.99
N SER A 786 -30.58 23.89 10.48
CA SER A 786 -31.89 24.33 9.92
C SER A 786 -32.67 25.25 10.86
N ARG A 787 -32.40 25.17 12.16
CA ARG A 787 -32.94 26.06 13.19
C ARG A 787 -31.83 26.35 14.20
N PHE A 788 -31.69 27.61 14.59
CA PHE A 788 -30.69 28.05 15.56
C PHE A 788 -31.25 29.17 16.42
N GLU A 789 -31.24 28.97 17.73
CA GLU A 789 -31.68 29.94 18.72
C GLU A 789 -30.57 30.13 19.76
N LEU A 790 -30.06 31.35 19.86
CA LEU A 790 -29.05 31.74 20.82
C LEU A 790 -29.50 33.04 21.52
N GLY A 791 -29.97 32.93 22.75
CA GLY A 791 -30.63 34.03 23.46
C GLY A 791 -31.83 34.56 22.67
N ASP A 792 -31.82 35.86 22.35
CA ASP A 792 -32.89 36.51 21.59
C ASP A 792 -32.80 36.32 20.07
N LEU A 793 -31.68 35.80 19.56
CA LEU A 793 -31.53 35.55 18.12
C LEU A 793 -32.17 34.22 17.75
N LYS A 794 -33.13 34.25 16.83
CA LYS A 794 -33.76 33.05 16.27
C LYS A 794 -33.61 33.02 14.76
N LEU A 795 -32.96 32.00 14.24
CA LEU A 795 -32.71 31.76 12.82
C LEU A 795 -33.47 30.50 12.38
N SER A 796 -34.16 30.60 11.26
CA SER A 796 -34.71 29.46 10.53
C SER A 796 -34.26 29.51 9.08
N ALA A 797 -33.69 28.41 8.59
CA ALA A 797 -33.24 28.26 7.22
C ALA A 797 -34.14 27.27 6.46
N ASN A 798 -34.43 27.56 5.19
CA ASN A 798 -35.19 26.64 4.34
C ASN A 798 -34.38 25.40 3.92
N LYS A 799 -33.05 25.50 3.97
CA LYS A 799 -32.08 24.44 3.72
C LYS A 799 -30.96 24.54 4.76
N ALA A 800 -30.25 23.45 4.98
CA ALA A 800 -29.19 23.41 5.97
C ALA A 800 -28.01 24.34 5.59
N LEU A 801 -27.38 24.95 6.58
CA LEU A 801 -26.15 25.72 6.43
C LEU A 801 -25.24 25.52 7.65
N ASP A 802 -24.00 25.95 7.56
CA ASP A 802 -23.08 25.91 8.68
C ASP A 802 -22.88 27.31 9.29
N ILE A 803 -22.66 27.35 10.60
CA ILE A 803 -22.54 28.57 11.38
C ILE A 803 -21.31 28.45 12.28
N GLU A 804 -20.39 29.41 12.19
CA GLU A 804 -19.30 29.58 13.16
C GLU A 804 -19.37 30.97 13.80
N ILE A 805 -19.29 31.03 15.12
CA ILE A 805 -19.29 32.26 15.91
C ILE A 805 -18.01 32.26 16.74
N GLU A 806 -17.22 33.31 16.59
CA GLU A 806 -16.01 33.55 17.35
C GLU A 806 -15.95 35.03 17.71
N LYS A 807 -15.85 35.36 19.01
CA LYS A 807 -15.84 36.75 19.50
C LYS A 807 -16.99 37.58 18.91
N ASP A 808 -16.68 38.57 18.08
CA ASP A 808 -17.58 39.51 17.41
C ASP A 808 -17.80 39.19 15.93
N ARG A 809 -17.49 37.97 15.50
CA ARG A 809 -17.64 37.51 14.11
C ARG A 809 -18.58 36.31 14.04
N MET A 810 -19.45 36.31 13.05
CA MET A 810 -20.29 35.19 12.65
C MET A 810 -20.02 34.85 11.18
N THR A 811 -19.58 33.64 10.92
CA THR A 811 -19.39 33.08 9.59
C THR A 811 -20.56 32.16 9.26
N LEU A 812 -21.14 32.35 8.08
CA LEU A 812 -22.18 31.49 7.52
C LEU A 812 -21.61 30.82 6.27
N ARG A 813 -21.75 29.50 6.15
CA ARG A 813 -21.37 28.78 4.94
C ARG A 813 -22.57 28.04 4.37
N ALA A 814 -22.87 28.29 3.11
CA ALA A 814 -23.95 27.64 2.38
C ALA A 814 -23.36 26.85 1.20
N THR A 815 -23.72 25.57 1.07
CA THR A 815 -23.31 24.72 -0.06
C THR A 815 -24.26 24.82 -1.26
N GLU A 816 -25.46 25.36 -1.03
CA GLU A 816 -26.48 25.63 -2.03
C GLU A 816 -27.19 26.95 -1.69
N ALA A 817 -28.09 27.43 -2.55
CA ALA A 817 -28.82 28.66 -2.26
C ALA A 817 -29.76 28.50 -1.04
N VAL A 818 -29.60 29.37 -0.03
CA VAL A 818 -30.33 29.34 1.26
C VAL A 818 -31.07 30.65 1.50
N THR A 819 -32.28 30.56 2.04
CA THR A 819 -33.03 31.68 2.61
C THR A 819 -33.11 31.52 4.13
N LEU A 820 -32.49 32.46 4.82
CA LEU A 820 -32.50 32.60 6.27
C LEU A 820 -33.54 33.63 6.71
N ARG A 821 -34.32 33.30 7.74
CA ARG A 821 -35.20 34.25 8.43
C ARG A 821 -34.74 34.43 9.86
N ALA A 822 -34.53 35.68 10.27
CA ALA A 822 -34.22 36.04 11.66
C ALA A 822 -35.43 36.67 12.35
N LYS A 823 -35.52 36.41 13.66
CA LYS A 823 -36.38 37.13 14.59
C LYS A 823 -35.59 37.49 15.84
N GLY A 824 -36.03 38.54 16.53
CA GLY A 824 -35.41 39.05 17.76
C GLY A 824 -34.24 39.99 17.51
N LYS A 825 -33.14 39.88 18.26
CA LYS A 825 -31.98 40.78 18.13
C LYS A 825 -31.11 40.38 16.93
N ILE A 826 -31.40 40.94 15.76
CA ILE A 826 -30.73 40.61 14.49
C ILE A 826 -29.31 41.22 14.45
N PRO A 827 -28.28 40.47 14.01
CA PRO A 827 -26.93 41.01 13.81
C PRO A 827 -26.88 42.16 12.79
N ALA A 828 -25.89 43.05 12.93
CA ALA A 828 -25.67 44.12 11.97
C ALA A 828 -25.26 43.56 10.60
N GLY A 829 -25.75 44.16 9.52
CA GLY A 829 -25.58 43.70 8.14
C GLY A 829 -26.74 42.86 7.58
N TRP A 830 -27.77 42.57 8.39
CA TRP A 830 -28.98 41.91 7.92
C TRP A 830 -30.00 42.88 7.29
N PRO A 831 -30.78 42.43 6.30
CA PRO A 831 -31.88 43.22 5.74
C PRO A 831 -32.95 43.55 6.79
N ALA A 832 -33.56 44.74 6.69
CA ALA A 832 -34.56 45.23 7.65
C ALA A 832 -35.81 44.33 7.76
N ASN A 833 -36.13 43.56 6.70
CA ASN A 833 -37.23 42.60 6.71
C ASN A 833 -36.88 41.27 7.43
N GLY A 834 -35.64 41.13 7.93
CA GLY A 834 -35.16 39.92 8.61
C GLY A 834 -34.99 38.70 7.69
N ILE A 835 -34.94 38.89 6.37
CA ILE A 835 -34.77 37.82 5.39
C ILE A 835 -33.45 37.99 4.66
N LEU A 836 -32.52 37.05 4.83
CA LEU A 836 -31.22 37.03 4.15
C LEU A 836 -31.22 35.88 3.13
N LYS A 837 -30.89 36.19 1.88
CA LYS A 837 -30.66 35.20 0.82
C LYS A 837 -29.17 35.04 0.60
N LEU A 838 -28.70 33.81 0.63
CA LEU A 838 -27.31 33.44 0.43
C LEU A 838 -27.21 32.54 -0.80
N GLU A 839 -26.33 32.91 -1.73
CA GLU A 839 -25.86 31.99 -2.77
C GLU A 839 -24.81 31.03 -2.17
N PRO A 840 -24.43 29.93 -2.84
CA PRO A 840 -23.36 29.06 -2.37
C PRO A 840 -22.07 29.85 -2.08
N GLY A 841 -21.49 29.68 -0.90
CA GLY A 841 -20.29 30.42 -0.49
C GLY A 841 -20.16 30.62 1.02
N GLU A 842 -19.11 31.33 1.42
CA GLU A 842 -18.85 31.78 2.79
C GLU A 842 -19.18 33.27 2.94
N TYR A 843 -19.86 33.63 4.03
CA TYR A 843 -20.27 35.00 4.34
C TYR A 843 -19.87 35.34 5.77
N GLN A 844 -19.16 36.46 5.93
CA GLN A 844 -18.75 36.96 7.25
C GLN A 844 -19.61 38.15 7.65
N LEU A 845 -20.13 38.11 8.88
CA LEU A 845 -21.00 39.11 9.48
C LEU A 845 -20.44 39.53 10.83
N SER A 846 -20.62 40.81 11.21
CA SER A 846 -20.33 41.25 12.58
C SER A 846 -21.40 40.74 13.54
N SER A 847 -20.98 40.18 14.66
CA SER A 847 -21.81 39.63 15.73
C SER A 847 -21.60 40.43 17.02
N SER A 848 -22.69 40.76 17.71
CA SER A 848 -22.64 41.25 19.11
C SER A 848 -23.11 40.17 20.10
N LEU A 849 -23.14 38.91 19.67
CA LEU A 849 -23.62 37.78 20.45
C LEU A 849 -22.58 37.39 21.50
N ARG A 850 -22.97 37.40 22.77
CA ARG A 850 -22.17 36.80 23.84
C ARG A 850 -22.47 35.31 23.91
N LEU A 851 -21.45 34.47 23.78
CA LEU A 851 -21.59 33.04 23.93
C LEU A 851 -21.77 32.67 25.42
N PRO A 852 -22.80 31.88 25.78
CA PRO A 852 -22.96 31.38 27.13
C PRO A 852 -21.89 30.32 27.45
N ALA A 853 -21.74 29.99 28.73
CA ALA A 853 -20.88 28.90 29.14
C ALA A 853 -21.49 27.53 28.73
N PRO A 854 -20.66 26.56 28.27
CA PRO A 854 -21.16 25.23 27.95
C PRO A 854 -21.74 24.49 29.16
N PRO A 855 -22.61 23.48 28.96
CA PRO A 855 -23.21 22.70 30.03
C PRO A 855 -22.15 21.99 30.86
N GLN A 856 -22.32 22.00 32.18
CA GLN A 856 -21.39 21.34 33.10
C GLN A 856 -21.77 19.87 33.33
N PRO A 857 -20.80 18.97 33.58
CA PRO A 857 -21.08 17.56 33.88
C PRO A 857 -21.94 17.38 35.13
N THR A 858 -23.05 16.65 35.01
CA THR A 858 -23.91 16.29 36.15
C THR A 858 -23.24 15.25 37.07
N GLU A 859 -23.68 15.14 38.34
CA GLU A 859 -23.20 14.07 39.23
C GLU A 859 -23.43 12.66 38.66
N LYS A 860 -24.54 12.46 37.92
CA LYS A 860 -24.87 11.20 37.26
C LYS A 860 -23.84 10.85 36.19
N SER A 861 -23.42 11.83 35.38
CA SER A 861 -22.34 11.69 34.39
C SER A 861 -21.00 11.33 35.04
N LYS A 862 -20.70 11.90 36.22
CA LYS A 862 -19.47 11.61 36.99
C LYS A 862 -19.48 10.20 37.61
N LYS A 863 -20.65 9.63 37.95
CA LYS A 863 -20.77 8.27 38.52
C LYS A 863 -20.53 7.16 37.48
N VAL A 864 -20.85 7.40 36.20
CA VAL A 864 -20.55 6.45 35.11
C VAL A 864 -19.04 6.21 34.99
N ILE A 865 -18.23 7.27 35.12
CA ILE A 865 -16.76 7.21 35.08
C ILE A 865 -16.20 6.37 36.24
N LYS A 866 -16.73 6.54 37.47
CA LYS A 866 -16.29 5.78 38.65
C LYS A 866 -16.60 4.29 38.59
N LYS A 867 -17.62 3.87 37.81
CA LYS A 867 -17.97 2.45 37.65
C LYS A 867 -17.00 1.71 36.73
N ASN A 868 -16.33 2.44 35.83
CA ASN A 868 -15.40 1.92 34.84
C ASN A 868 -13.91 2.13 35.24
N SER A 869 -13.64 2.70 36.43
CA SER A 869 -12.29 2.75 36.98
C SER A 869 -12.02 1.48 37.80
N VAL A 870 -11.18 0.58 37.29
CA VAL A 870 -10.66 -0.55 38.07
C VAL A 870 -9.14 -0.58 38.04
N ASP A 871 -8.64 -0.76 39.26
CA ASP A 871 -7.35 -1.18 39.79
C ASP A 871 -6.03 -0.53 39.32
N LYS A 872 -5.30 -0.01 40.31
CA LYS A 872 -4.03 0.72 40.18
C LYS A 872 -2.82 -0.23 40.03
N SER A 873 -3.05 -1.49 39.70
CA SER A 873 -2.06 -2.57 39.81
C SER A 873 -1.33 -2.95 38.52
N ASN A 874 -1.56 -2.26 37.39
CA ASN A 874 -0.75 -2.46 36.17
C ASN A 874 0.63 -1.76 36.25
N LYS A 875 1.39 -2.09 37.29
CA LYS A 875 2.85 -2.05 37.28
C LYS A 875 3.34 -3.48 37.08
N GLY A 876 3.51 -3.87 35.83
CA GLY A 876 4.11 -5.16 35.50
C GLY A 876 3.83 -5.53 34.05
N LYS A 877 4.70 -5.10 33.14
CA LYS A 877 4.87 -5.82 31.88
C LYS A 877 5.26 -7.25 32.25
N ILE A 878 4.35 -8.21 32.11
CA ILE A 878 4.74 -9.58 31.82
C ILE A 878 4.77 -9.64 30.30
N ILE A 879 5.94 -9.38 29.74
CA ILE A 879 6.26 -9.91 28.42
C ILE A 879 6.25 -11.43 28.66
N LEU A 880 5.27 -12.17 28.13
CA LEU A 880 5.38 -13.63 28.06
C LEU A 880 6.49 -13.90 27.03
N PRO A 881 7.72 -14.24 27.45
CA PRO A 881 8.81 -14.37 26.53
C PRO A 881 8.69 -15.76 25.90
N GLY A 882 8.15 -15.85 24.68
CA GLY A 882 8.35 -16.98 23.79
C GLY A 882 7.85 -18.35 24.28
N THR A 883 6.76 -18.42 25.05
CA THR A 883 6.17 -19.72 25.38
C THR A 883 5.42 -20.30 24.20
N ILE A 884 6.00 -21.34 23.61
CA ILE A 884 5.34 -22.15 22.59
C ILE A 884 4.50 -23.20 23.32
N THR A 885 3.22 -23.26 22.99
CA THR A 885 2.23 -24.05 23.71
C THR A 885 1.62 -25.12 22.80
N ALA A 886 1.44 -26.33 23.32
CA ALA A 886 0.67 -27.38 22.65
C ALA A 886 -0.13 -28.21 23.68
N ILE A 887 -1.19 -28.91 23.25
CA ILE A 887 -2.02 -29.76 24.12
C ILE A 887 -2.14 -31.16 23.51
N ASP A 888 -2.05 -32.17 24.36
CA ASP A 888 -2.18 -33.57 23.95
C ASP A 888 -3.63 -34.10 23.98
N GLY A 889 -3.81 -35.42 23.82
CA GLY A 889 -5.14 -36.05 23.89
C GLY A 889 -5.69 -36.25 25.31
N GLN A 890 -4.93 -35.93 26.35
CA GLN A 890 -5.32 -36.02 27.77
C GLN A 890 -5.55 -34.62 28.39
N ASN A 891 -5.51 -33.58 27.56
CA ASN A 891 -5.67 -32.17 27.94
C ASN A 891 -4.50 -31.59 28.74
N ASP A 892 -3.32 -32.17 28.58
CA ASP A 892 -2.11 -31.71 29.23
C ASP A 892 -1.38 -30.68 28.38
N LEU A 893 -0.88 -29.65 29.04
CA LEU A 893 -0.29 -28.47 28.42
C LEU A 893 1.23 -28.60 28.37
N PHE A 894 1.79 -28.51 27.16
CA PHE A 894 3.23 -28.53 26.91
C PHE A 894 3.73 -27.10 26.68
N LEU A 895 4.66 -26.65 27.52
CA LEU A 895 5.22 -25.29 27.51
C LEU A 895 6.73 -25.31 27.25
N GLY A 896 7.17 -24.69 26.15
CA GLY A 896 8.57 -24.39 25.91
C GLY A 896 8.98 -23.05 26.50
N MET A 897 10.05 -22.98 27.28
CA MET A 897 10.47 -21.76 27.99
C MET A 897 11.77 -21.17 27.44
N GLN A 898 11.98 -19.86 27.58
CA GLN A 898 13.25 -19.19 27.24
C GLN A 898 14.47 -19.71 28.02
N ASN A 899 14.26 -20.31 29.18
CA ASN A 899 15.34 -20.93 29.97
C ASN A 899 15.67 -22.36 29.53
N GLY A 900 15.08 -22.82 28.42
CA GLY A 900 15.28 -24.14 27.83
C GLY A 900 14.50 -25.28 28.46
N LYS A 901 13.58 -25.00 29.40
CA LYS A 901 12.68 -26.03 29.93
C LYS A 901 11.50 -26.31 28.99
N LEU A 902 11.22 -27.58 28.77
CA LEU A 902 9.93 -28.08 28.29
C LEU A 902 9.18 -28.63 29.51
N GLN A 903 7.92 -28.22 29.72
CA GLN A 903 7.09 -28.69 30.83
C GLN A 903 5.77 -29.26 30.33
N ARG A 904 5.39 -30.46 30.77
CA ARG A 904 4.01 -30.97 30.67
C ARG A 904 3.29 -30.62 31.97
N LEU A 905 2.22 -29.86 31.87
CA LEU A 905 1.31 -29.56 32.97
C LEU A 905 0.04 -30.40 32.80
N ASN A 906 -0.43 -31.00 33.87
CA ASN A 906 -1.65 -31.81 33.87
C ASN A 906 -2.90 -30.93 33.68
N THR A 907 -4.05 -31.58 33.58
CA THR A 907 -5.37 -30.96 33.45
C THR A 907 -5.79 -30.05 34.62
N ASP A 908 -5.06 -30.04 35.73
CA ASP A 908 -5.24 -29.14 36.88
C ASP A 908 -4.13 -28.06 36.99
N CYS A 909 -3.29 -27.94 35.95
CA CYS A 909 -2.08 -27.10 35.92
C CYS A 909 -0.96 -27.55 36.88
N SER A 910 -1.07 -28.72 37.53
CA SER A 910 0.05 -29.30 38.26
C SER A 910 1.15 -29.74 37.30
N LEU A 911 2.40 -29.69 37.74
CA LEU A 911 3.53 -30.12 36.92
C LEU A 911 3.54 -31.65 36.80
N GLY A 912 3.29 -32.16 35.60
CA GLY A 912 3.42 -33.59 35.29
C GLY A 912 4.89 -33.99 35.19
N TRP A 913 5.63 -33.37 34.26
CA TRP A 913 7.09 -33.53 34.17
C TRP A 913 7.76 -32.31 33.54
N SER A 914 9.08 -32.21 33.71
CA SER A 914 9.91 -31.17 33.08
C SER A 914 11.19 -31.77 32.50
N ALA A 915 11.51 -31.39 31.26
CA ALA A 915 12.77 -31.68 30.59
C ALA A 915 13.53 -30.37 30.28
N LYS A 916 14.85 -30.44 30.06
CA LYS A 916 15.67 -29.26 29.77
C LYS A 916 16.57 -29.48 28.55
N LEU A 917 16.54 -28.54 27.62
CA LEU A 917 17.46 -28.42 26.48
C LEU A 917 18.50 -27.30 26.75
N SER A 918 19.54 -27.25 25.92
CA SER A 918 20.73 -26.41 26.08
C SER A 918 20.54 -24.90 25.85
N GLY A 919 19.37 -24.47 25.38
CA GLY A 919 19.04 -23.07 25.09
C GLY A 919 17.53 -22.82 25.05
N ALA A 920 17.09 -21.60 24.71
CA ALA A 920 15.68 -21.22 24.71
C ALA A 920 14.87 -22.11 23.75
N ILE A 921 13.70 -22.61 24.18
CA ILE A 921 12.86 -23.43 23.30
C ILE A 921 12.29 -22.58 22.17
N THR A 922 12.54 -22.95 20.91
CA THR A 922 12.12 -22.23 19.70
C THR A 922 11.05 -22.96 18.90
N ALA A 923 10.79 -24.24 19.17
CA ALA A 923 9.68 -24.99 18.59
C ALA A 923 9.19 -26.08 19.55
N VAL A 924 7.87 -26.26 19.64
CA VAL A 924 7.20 -27.42 20.28
C VAL A 924 6.12 -27.93 19.33
N GLY A 925 6.11 -29.23 19.08
CA GLY A 925 5.07 -29.88 18.27
C GLY A 925 4.67 -31.23 18.83
N LEU A 926 3.36 -31.50 18.85
CA LEU A 926 2.80 -32.74 19.38
C LEU A 926 2.24 -33.59 18.25
N ARG A 927 2.37 -34.91 18.41
CA ARG A 927 1.68 -35.87 17.54
C ARG A 927 1.30 -37.12 18.31
N GLN A 928 0.08 -37.59 18.10
CA GLN A 928 -0.37 -38.87 18.61
C GLN A 928 -0.02 -39.97 17.61
N LEU A 929 0.74 -40.96 18.04
CA LEU A 929 1.18 -42.10 17.23
C LEU A 929 0.95 -43.38 18.03
N ASP A 930 0.21 -44.32 17.43
CA ASP A 930 -0.08 -45.64 17.99
C ASP A 930 -0.60 -45.61 19.44
N GLY A 931 -1.41 -44.60 19.78
CA GLY A 931 -1.99 -44.40 21.11
C GLY A 931 -1.14 -43.60 22.09
N GLN A 932 0.11 -43.28 21.75
CA GLN A 932 1.03 -42.48 22.57
C GLN A 932 1.16 -41.04 22.06
N THR A 933 1.21 -40.06 22.97
CA THR A 933 1.56 -38.67 22.64
C THR A 933 3.08 -38.53 22.57
N LEU A 934 3.58 -38.02 21.45
CA LEU A 934 4.97 -37.63 21.30
C LEU A 934 5.11 -36.11 21.22
N ALA A 935 6.05 -35.55 21.99
CA ALA A 935 6.35 -34.12 22.04
C ALA A 935 7.75 -33.84 21.49
N ALA A 936 7.83 -33.22 20.31
CA ALA A 936 9.06 -32.69 19.75
C ALA A 936 9.34 -31.30 20.32
N ALA A 937 10.58 -31.04 20.75
CA ALA A 937 11.04 -29.73 21.17
C ALA A 937 12.45 -29.44 20.62
N ILE A 938 12.68 -28.18 20.25
CA ILE A 938 13.96 -27.69 19.72
C ILE A 938 14.36 -26.40 20.44
N SER A 939 15.67 -26.25 20.68
CA SER A 939 16.26 -25.03 21.23
C SER A 939 16.96 -24.15 20.19
N ASP A 940 17.14 -22.87 20.51
CA ASP A 940 17.92 -21.88 19.74
C ASP A 940 19.40 -22.27 19.53
N ARG A 941 19.90 -23.28 20.25
CA ARG A 941 21.24 -23.85 20.10
C ARG A 941 21.28 -25.13 19.27
N GLY A 942 20.18 -25.49 18.61
CA GLY A 942 20.13 -26.67 17.72
C GLY A 942 20.16 -28.01 18.45
N GLU A 943 19.84 -28.05 19.74
CA GLU A 943 19.49 -29.30 20.44
C GLU A 943 18.00 -29.57 20.28
N ALA A 944 17.67 -30.80 19.90
CA ALA A 944 16.31 -31.26 19.69
C ALA A 944 16.05 -32.61 20.36
N ALA A 945 14.82 -32.81 20.83
CA ALA A 945 14.38 -34.06 21.42
C ALA A 945 12.90 -34.36 21.14
N ILE A 946 12.54 -35.64 21.12
CA ILE A 946 11.16 -36.14 21.16
C ILE A 946 10.98 -36.88 22.47
N TYR A 947 9.99 -36.47 23.25
CA TYR A 947 9.58 -37.08 24.51
C TYR A 947 8.27 -37.84 24.33
N ASP A 948 8.05 -38.90 25.10
CA ASP A 948 6.70 -39.45 25.27
C ASP A 948 5.90 -38.75 26.37
N ASP A 949 4.70 -39.25 26.62
CA ASP A 949 3.77 -38.82 27.65
C ASP A 949 4.40 -38.86 29.06
N GLU A 950 5.29 -39.81 29.35
CA GLU A 950 6.00 -39.91 30.63
C GLU A 950 7.25 -39.01 30.73
N GLY A 951 7.57 -38.26 29.66
CA GLY A 951 8.76 -37.41 29.60
C GLY A 951 10.05 -38.17 29.30
N LYS A 952 9.94 -39.42 28.84
CA LYS A 952 11.07 -40.24 28.43
C LYS A 952 11.49 -39.87 27.02
N VAL A 953 12.79 -39.65 26.84
CA VAL A 953 13.39 -39.35 25.53
C VAL A 953 13.26 -40.56 24.61
N LYS A 954 12.56 -40.38 23.48
CA LYS A 954 12.50 -41.36 22.37
C LYS A 954 13.58 -41.11 21.32
N LEU A 955 13.99 -39.85 21.17
CA LEU A 955 14.96 -39.39 20.20
C LEU A 955 15.57 -38.09 20.73
N GLN A 956 16.89 -37.96 20.73
CA GLN A 956 17.60 -36.73 21.08
C GLN A 956 18.91 -36.65 20.32
N PHE A 957 19.23 -35.46 19.84
CA PHE A 957 20.53 -35.20 19.22
C PHE A 957 20.96 -33.76 19.49
N LYS A 958 22.28 -33.57 19.49
CA LYS A 958 22.95 -32.28 19.69
C LYS A 958 23.73 -31.93 18.44
N GLY A 959 23.73 -30.65 18.04
CA GLY A 959 24.48 -30.19 16.87
C GLY A 959 23.74 -30.41 15.56
N LEU A 960 22.46 -30.06 15.52
CA LEU A 960 21.74 -29.89 14.27
C LEU A 960 22.47 -28.79 13.45
N ILE A 961 23.29 -29.20 12.46
CA ILE A 961 24.01 -28.26 11.58
C ILE A 961 23.00 -27.76 10.54
N ILE A 962 22.24 -26.74 10.90
CA ILE A 962 21.39 -26.01 9.99
C ILE A 962 21.79 -24.54 10.11
N ASP A 963 22.04 -23.90 8.97
CA ASP A 963 22.50 -22.52 8.88
C ASP A 963 21.46 -21.49 9.38
N SER A 964 20.33 -21.92 9.97
CA SER A 964 19.20 -21.08 10.33
C SER A 964 18.37 -21.68 11.49
N PRO A 965 17.72 -20.86 12.34
CA PRO A 965 16.95 -21.34 13.48
C PRO A 965 15.73 -22.17 13.05
N VAL A 966 15.40 -23.26 13.75
CA VAL A 966 14.21 -24.05 13.41
C VAL A 966 12.95 -23.37 13.97
N THR A 967 11.94 -23.18 13.12
CA THR A 967 10.67 -22.50 13.44
C THR A 967 9.56 -23.45 13.85
N GLN A 968 9.53 -24.67 13.30
CA GLN A 968 8.58 -25.72 13.70
C GLN A 968 9.20 -27.11 13.62
N ALA A 969 8.71 -28.02 14.46
CA ALA A 969 9.13 -29.40 14.53
C ALA A 969 7.93 -30.32 14.77
N ILE A 970 7.90 -31.50 14.16
CA ILE A 970 6.85 -32.50 14.42
C ILE A 970 7.41 -33.93 14.36
N PRO A 971 6.96 -34.86 15.22
CA PRO A 971 7.31 -36.28 15.12
C PRO A 971 6.79 -36.92 13.82
N VAL A 972 7.63 -37.68 13.12
CA VAL A 972 7.30 -38.33 11.83
C VAL A 972 7.82 -39.77 11.79
N MET A 973 7.08 -40.69 11.19
CA MET A 973 7.50 -42.06 10.91
C MET A 973 7.98 -42.17 9.46
N HIS A 974 9.25 -42.53 9.28
CA HIS A 974 9.84 -42.81 7.98
C HIS A 974 10.39 -44.22 7.97
N ASN A 975 9.90 -45.07 7.06
CA ASN A 975 10.30 -46.48 6.93
C ASN A 975 10.28 -47.24 8.28
N GLY A 976 9.23 -47.02 9.08
CA GLY A 976 9.04 -47.66 10.38
C GLY A 976 9.92 -47.10 11.52
N ARG A 977 10.69 -46.04 11.27
CA ARG A 977 11.54 -45.38 12.28
C ARG A 977 11.04 -43.98 12.61
N LEU A 978 11.13 -43.63 13.90
CA LEU A 978 10.83 -42.29 14.38
C LEU A 978 11.91 -41.30 13.91
N CYS A 979 11.47 -40.26 13.24
CA CYS A 979 12.23 -39.14 12.67
C CYS A 979 11.57 -37.82 13.10
N MET A 980 12.21 -36.70 12.78
CA MET A 980 11.68 -35.36 13.06
C MET A 980 11.59 -34.55 11.77
N GLY A 981 10.38 -34.09 11.44
CA GLY A 981 10.17 -33.10 10.39
C GLY A 981 10.40 -31.70 10.94
N LEU A 982 11.07 -30.83 10.18
CA LEU A 982 11.41 -29.48 10.62
C LEU A 982 11.30 -28.44 9.50
N THR A 983 11.08 -27.18 9.89
CA THR A 983 11.12 -26.02 8.99
C THR A 983 12.05 -24.94 9.52
N THR A 984 12.76 -24.24 8.62
CA THR A 984 13.66 -23.13 8.98
C THR A 984 13.37 -21.88 8.13
N PRO A 985 13.49 -20.66 8.68
CA PRO A 985 13.57 -19.44 7.90
C PRO A 985 14.98 -19.33 7.26
N LYS A 986 15.16 -18.54 6.21
CA LYS A 986 16.51 -18.30 5.66
C LYS A 986 17.35 -17.47 6.65
N SER A 987 18.64 -17.78 6.80
CA SER A 987 19.60 -16.93 7.51
C SER A 987 19.97 -15.68 6.73
N GLN A 988 19.94 -14.54 7.44
CA GLN A 988 20.67 -13.34 7.05
C GLN A 988 22.18 -13.61 7.26
N GLY A 989 22.84 -14.19 6.26
CA GLY A 989 24.30 -14.27 6.23
C GLY A 989 24.90 -13.00 5.63
N GLY A 990 25.34 -12.08 6.50
CA GLY A 990 26.49 -11.17 6.29
C GLY A 990 26.39 -10.04 5.24
N ASN A 991 26.38 -8.80 5.71
CA ASN A 991 26.78 -7.56 5.01
C ASN A 991 26.42 -7.45 3.52
N GLN A 992 25.19 -6.99 3.23
CA GLN A 992 24.95 -6.12 2.08
C GLN A 992 24.07 -4.94 2.52
N ARG A 993 24.73 -3.88 2.99
CA ARG A 993 24.25 -2.52 2.72
C ARG A 993 24.93 -2.08 1.43
N ALA A 994 24.14 -1.64 0.44
CA ALA A 994 24.39 -0.50 -0.45
C ALA A 994 23.84 -0.67 -1.89
N ASP A 995 22.58 -1.03 -2.07
CA ASP A 995 21.87 -0.85 -3.33
C ASP A 995 20.39 -1.19 -3.13
N GLY A 996 19.54 -0.16 -3.05
CA GLY A 996 18.10 -0.35 -2.97
C GLY A 996 17.61 -0.89 -4.31
N GLU A 997 17.22 -2.16 -4.35
CA GLU A 997 16.30 -2.74 -5.33
C GLU A 997 16.01 -4.22 -4.99
N THR A 998 14.74 -4.59 -5.01
CA THR A 998 14.15 -5.93 -4.83
C THR A 998 14.25 -6.60 -3.44
N ALA A 999 13.20 -6.42 -2.64
CA ALA A 999 12.82 -7.35 -1.57
C ALA A 999 12.36 -8.70 -2.16
N GLY A 1000 13.33 -9.53 -2.57
CA GLY A 1000 13.09 -10.88 -3.06
C GLY A 1000 12.81 -11.86 -1.91
N LEU A 1001 11.57 -12.32 -1.81
CA LEU A 1001 11.10 -13.34 -0.86
C LEU A 1001 11.96 -14.61 -0.92
N GLY A 1002 12.81 -14.81 0.10
CA GLY A 1002 13.62 -16.02 0.26
C GLY A 1002 12.81 -17.20 0.76
N ALA A 1003 13.00 -18.38 0.14
CA ALA A 1003 12.39 -19.62 0.58
C ALA A 1003 13.01 -20.14 1.90
N GLY A 1004 12.19 -20.35 2.93
CA GLY A 1004 12.47 -21.21 4.07
C GLY A 1004 12.54 -22.68 3.64
N GLN A 1005 13.22 -23.50 4.44
CA GLN A 1005 13.57 -24.87 4.08
C GLN A 1005 12.66 -25.85 4.83
N LEU A 1006 12.28 -26.95 4.16
CA LEU A 1006 11.63 -28.12 4.78
C LEU A 1006 12.64 -29.27 4.76
N GLY A 1007 12.79 -29.95 5.88
CA GLY A 1007 13.67 -31.10 5.99
C GLY A 1007 13.15 -32.19 6.91
N LEU A 1008 13.71 -33.38 6.74
CA LEU A 1008 13.49 -34.52 7.62
C LEU A 1008 14.83 -34.96 8.20
N VAL A 1009 14.88 -35.15 9.52
CA VAL A 1009 16.09 -35.63 10.21
C VAL A 1009 15.85 -36.96 10.91
N ASP A 1010 16.87 -37.82 10.87
CA ASP A 1010 16.84 -39.14 11.48
C ASP A 1010 17.08 -39.10 13.00
N SER A 1011 17.07 -40.26 13.64
CA SER A 1011 17.30 -40.41 15.08
C SER A 1011 18.70 -40.03 15.57
N ARG A 1012 19.64 -39.77 14.66
CA ARG A 1012 21.00 -39.31 14.95
C ARG A 1012 21.18 -37.82 14.62
N GLY A 1013 20.11 -37.12 14.25
CA GLY A 1013 20.14 -35.71 13.86
C GLY A 1013 20.71 -35.48 12.46
N ARG A 1014 20.82 -36.52 11.63
CA ARG A 1014 21.30 -36.39 10.25
C ARG A 1014 20.14 -36.01 9.35
N LEU A 1015 20.37 -35.02 8.49
CA LEU A 1015 19.44 -34.64 7.45
C LEU A 1015 19.30 -35.76 6.41
N LEU A 1016 18.09 -36.32 6.29
CA LEU A 1016 17.78 -37.34 5.28
C LEU A 1016 17.57 -36.69 3.91
N TRP A 1017 16.82 -35.59 3.89
CA TRP A 1017 16.64 -34.74 2.73
C TRP A 1017 16.21 -33.35 3.16
N GLN A 1018 16.38 -32.39 2.25
CA GLN A 1018 15.94 -31.02 2.41
C GLN A 1018 15.50 -30.47 1.06
N THR A 1019 14.46 -29.64 1.10
CA THR A 1019 13.93 -28.96 -0.08
C THR A 1019 13.59 -27.52 0.25
N SER A 1020 13.66 -26.66 -0.76
CA SER A 1020 13.24 -25.26 -0.68
C SER A 1020 12.01 -25.10 -1.56
N PRO A 1021 10.80 -25.05 -0.99
CA PRO A 1021 9.62 -24.73 -1.78
C PRO A 1021 9.77 -23.33 -2.38
N SER A 1022 9.49 -23.16 -3.67
CA SER A 1022 9.56 -21.87 -4.35
C SER A 1022 8.63 -20.85 -3.69
N HIS A 1023 9.12 -19.66 -3.35
CA HIS A 1023 8.33 -18.55 -2.76
C HIS A 1023 7.78 -18.81 -1.34
N SER A 1024 8.37 -19.68 -0.51
CA SER A 1024 7.81 -20.00 0.81
C SER A 1024 8.55 -19.36 1.99
N SER A 1025 7.95 -18.48 2.77
CA SER A 1025 8.30 -18.39 4.19
C SER A 1025 7.66 -19.59 4.92
N SER A 1026 8.37 -20.70 5.10
CA SER A 1026 7.80 -21.87 5.78
C SER A 1026 7.65 -21.58 7.29
N GLY A 1027 6.41 -21.32 7.71
CA GLY A 1027 6.07 -21.05 9.12
C GLY A 1027 5.02 -22.00 9.71
N LEU A 1028 4.52 -22.96 8.93
CA LEU A 1028 3.52 -23.96 9.33
C LEU A 1028 3.93 -25.36 8.84
N LEU A 1029 3.84 -26.36 9.71
CA LEU A 1029 4.22 -27.75 9.50
C LEU A 1029 3.22 -28.66 10.21
N GLN A 1030 2.65 -29.61 9.48
CA GLN A 1030 1.84 -30.69 10.02
C GLN A 1030 2.20 -32.02 9.37
N ALA A 1031 1.84 -33.12 10.03
CA ALA A 1031 2.03 -34.46 9.52
C ALA A 1031 0.77 -35.32 9.72
N ALA A 1032 0.46 -36.15 8.74
CA ALA A 1032 -0.63 -37.11 8.80
C ALA A 1032 -0.19 -38.48 8.28
N ARG A 1033 -0.78 -39.55 8.83
CA ARG A 1033 -0.56 -40.91 8.37
C ARG A 1033 -1.65 -41.29 7.36
N ARG A 1034 -1.23 -41.80 6.20
CA ARG A 1034 -2.12 -42.34 5.16
C ARG A 1034 -2.56 -43.76 5.52
N GLU A 1035 -3.59 -44.27 4.84
CA GLU A 1035 -4.05 -45.66 4.99
C GLU A 1035 -2.97 -46.69 4.65
N ASP A 1036 -2.03 -46.36 3.75
CA ASP A 1036 -0.88 -47.20 3.41
C ASP A 1036 0.21 -47.25 4.52
N GLY A 1037 -0.02 -46.56 5.64
CA GLY A 1037 0.89 -46.51 6.79
C GLY A 1037 2.05 -45.52 6.66
N GLN A 1038 2.21 -44.87 5.50
CA GLN A 1038 3.22 -43.83 5.27
C GLN A 1038 2.75 -42.47 5.82
N ASP A 1039 3.71 -41.72 6.34
CA ASP A 1039 3.46 -40.33 6.72
C ASP A 1039 3.66 -39.38 5.55
N ILE A 1040 2.89 -38.30 5.58
CA ILE A 1040 3.06 -37.13 4.73
C ILE A 1040 3.36 -35.91 5.58
N LEU A 1041 4.15 -35.01 5.03
CA LEU A 1041 4.46 -33.69 5.57
C LEU A 1041 3.72 -32.64 4.75
N VAL A 1042 3.04 -31.75 5.46
CA VAL A 1042 2.34 -30.62 4.88
C VAL A 1042 2.97 -29.35 5.42
N CYS A 1043 3.48 -28.51 4.52
CA CYS A 1043 4.02 -27.21 4.89
C CYS A 1043 3.35 -26.10 4.08
N GLY A 1044 3.23 -24.93 4.69
CA GLY A 1044 2.58 -23.77 4.10
C GLY A 1044 3.43 -22.51 4.19
N ALA A 1045 3.26 -21.61 3.21
CA ALA A 1045 3.82 -20.27 3.27
C ALA A 1045 2.96 -19.35 4.13
N GLN A 1046 3.60 -18.52 4.95
CA GLN A 1046 2.91 -17.40 5.61
C GLN A 1046 2.58 -16.27 4.63
N TYR A 1047 3.26 -16.18 3.47
CA TYR A 1047 3.18 -15.01 2.56
C TYR A 1047 2.70 -15.32 1.13
N HIS A 1048 2.38 -16.57 0.82
CA HIS A 1048 1.97 -16.97 -0.53
C HIS A 1048 0.87 -18.02 -0.50
N ASN A 1049 0.09 -18.04 -1.58
CA ASN A 1049 -1.06 -18.92 -1.76
C ASN A 1049 -0.69 -20.40 -2.06
N GLY A 1050 0.47 -20.85 -1.58
CA GLY A 1050 1.05 -22.17 -1.85
C GLY A 1050 1.10 -23.04 -0.60
N LEU A 1051 0.49 -24.21 -0.68
CA LEU A 1051 0.69 -25.33 0.24
C LEU A 1051 1.48 -26.41 -0.49
N TRP A 1052 2.43 -27.04 0.20
CA TRP A 1052 3.21 -28.13 -0.37
C TRP A 1052 3.07 -29.38 0.48
N THR A 1053 2.82 -30.50 -0.20
CA THR A 1053 2.75 -31.81 0.42
C THR A 1053 3.90 -32.67 -0.07
N TYR A 1054 4.58 -33.33 0.87
CA TYR A 1054 5.73 -34.20 0.62
C TYR A 1054 5.51 -35.54 1.32
N ASN A 1055 5.96 -36.62 0.70
CA ASN A 1055 6.12 -37.88 1.44
C ASN A 1055 7.41 -37.82 2.28
N THR A 1056 7.63 -38.83 3.11
CA THR A 1056 8.85 -38.90 3.94
C THR A 1056 10.13 -39.21 3.17
N ASP A 1057 10.07 -39.52 1.88
CA ASP A 1057 11.25 -39.63 0.99
C ASP A 1057 11.65 -38.29 0.34
N GLY A 1058 10.91 -37.21 0.63
CA GLY A 1058 11.16 -35.87 0.06
C GLY A 1058 10.57 -35.66 -1.34
N LYS A 1059 9.77 -36.60 -1.85
CA LYS A 1059 9.04 -36.47 -3.11
C LYS A 1059 7.82 -35.56 -2.91
N LYS A 1060 7.71 -34.51 -3.72
CA LYS A 1060 6.54 -33.64 -3.76
C LYS A 1060 5.33 -34.42 -4.30
N LEU A 1061 4.25 -34.48 -3.51
CA LEU A 1061 2.99 -35.15 -3.86
C LEU A 1061 2.03 -34.20 -4.58
N GLY A 1062 2.08 -32.90 -4.29
CA GLY A 1062 1.28 -31.88 -4.97
C GLY A 1062 1.43 -30.49 -4.36
N SER A 1063 0.78 -29.51 -4.98
CA SER A 1063 0.57 -28.18 -4.39
C SER A 1063 -0.75 -27.60 -4.90
N PRO A 1064 -1.80 -27.44 -4.07
CA PRO A 1064 -2.92 -26.60 -4.45
C PRO A 1064 -2.42 -25.16 -4.56
N TRP A 1065 -2.29 -24.65 -5.78
CA TRP A 1065 -2.09 -23.22 -6.03
C TRP A 1065 -3.44 -22.53 -5.91
N MET A 1066 -3.58 -21.64 -4.94
CA MET A 1066 -4.82 -20.91 -4.73
C MET A 1066 -4.73 -19.52 -5.37
N ARG A 1067 -5.65 -19.19 -6.28
CA ARG A 1067 -5.95 -17.80 -6.65
C ARG A 1067 -7.36 -17.54 -6.18
N MET A 1068 -7.49 -16.95 -4.99
CA MET A 1068 -8.71 -16.26 -4.61
C MET A 1068 -8.59 -14.82 -5.10
N ASP A 1069 -9.71 -14.32 -5.57
CA ASP A 1069 -10.08 -13.07 -6.20
C ASP A 1069 -9.61 -11.82 -5.44
N GLY A 1070 -8.31 -11.58 -5.43
CA GLY A 1070 -7.71 -10.30 -5.05
C GLY A 1070 -7.10 -10.21 -3.64
N THR A 1071 -7.12 -11.26 -2.82
CA THR A 1071 -6.55 -11.24 -1.46
C THR A 1071 -5.43 -12.28 -1.27
N CYS A 1072 -4.28 -11.85 -0.72
CA CYS A 1072 -3.18 -12.73 -0.32
C CYS A 1072 -3.63 -13.66 0.83
N LEU A 1073 -3.59 -14.99 0.62
CA LEU A 1073 -3.94 -16.00 1.63
C LEU A 1073 -2.72 -16.32 2.48
N CYS A 1074 -2.38 -15.42 3.39
CA CYS A 1074 -1.39 -15.71 4.42
C CYS A 1074 -1.98 -16.74 5.41
N MET A 1075 -1.43 -17.96 5.44
CA MET A 1075 -1.93 -19.04 6.32
C MET A 1075 -1.48 -18.86 7.77
N THR A 1076 -2.37 -19.13 8.72
CA THR A 1076 -2.12 -18.90 10.15
C THR A 1076 -2.23 -20.16 11.00
N ALA A 1077 -2.93 -21.18 10.52
CA ALA A 1077 -3.04 -22.50 11.14
C ALA A 1077 -3.30 -23.55 10.05
N VAL A 1078 -2.88 -24.79 10.28
CA VAL A 1078 -3.15 -25.92 9.37
C VAL A 1078 -3.45 -27.18 10.17
N ALA A 1079 -4.40 -27.97 9.68
CA ALA A 1079 -4.79 -29.28 10.18
C ALA A 1079 -4.88 -30.26 9.01
N VAL A 1080 -4.41 -31.48 9.23
CA VAL A 1080 -4.40 -32.54 8.22
C VAL A 1080 -4.93 -33.81 8.86
N GLY A 1081 -5.86 -34.46 8.20
CA GLY A 1081 -6.51 -35.66 8.72
C GLY A 1081 -7.79 -35.97 7.99
N PRO A 1082 -8.37 -37.16 8.18
CA PRO A 1082 -9.48 -37.59 7.36
C PRO A 1082 -10.78 -36.91 7.84
N LEU A 1083 -11.55 -36.26 6.98
CA LEU A 1083 -12.76 -35.48 7.33
C LEU A 1083 -13.98 -35.82 6.45
N SER A 1084 -13.79 -35.96 5.13
CA SER A 1084 -14.85 -36.12 4.11
C SER A 1084 -15.28 -37.57 3.84
N ARG A 1085 -14.64 -38.56 4.49
CA ARG A 1085 -14.73 -40.03 4.30
C ARG A 1085 -13.87 -40.62 3.17
N ALA A 1086 -12.98 -39.86 2.54
CA ALA A 1086 -12.00 -40.42 1.61
C ALA A 1086 -10.95 -41.29 2.32
N SER A 1087 -10.36 -42.25 1.60
CA SER A 1087 -9.18 -43.04 2.02
C SER A 1087 -7.89 -42.21 2.13
N GLU A 1088 -7.95 -40.94 1.69
CA GLU A 1088 -6.86 -39.98 1.75
C GLU A 1088 -7.20 -38.89 2.79
N PRO A 1089 -6.19 -38.28 3.44
CA PRO A 1089 -6.44 -37.21 4.40
C PRO A 1089 -7.06 -35.97 3.71
N ASP A 1090 -7.77 -35.14 4.47
CA ASP A 1090 -8.21 -33.82 4.04
C ASP A 1090 -7.28 -32.75 4.63
N LEU A 1091 -7.26 -31.59 3.98
CA LEU A 1091 -6.50 -30.41 4.37
C LEU A 1091 -7.47 -29.33 4.82
N VAL A 1092 -7.29 -28.84 6.05
CA VAL A 1092 -8.03 -27.67 6.54
C VAL A 1092 -7.02 -26.64 7.02
N PHE A 1093 -7.20 -25.37 6.67
CA PHE A 1093 -6.31 -24.32 7.12
C PHE A 1093 -7.05 -23.02 7.44
N GLY A 1094 -6.45 -22.23 8.32
CA GLY A 1094 -6.89 -20.89 8.69
C GLY A 1094 -6.08 -19.82 7.97
N THR A 1095 -6.71 -18.68 7.68
CA THR A 1095 -6.11 -17.55 6.96
C THR A 1095 -6.03 -16.29 7.83
N LEU A 1096 -5.19 -15.32 7.44
CA LEU A 1096 -5.21 -13.97 8.00
C LEU A 1096 -6.58 -13.29 7.82
N GLY A 1097 -7.36 -13.65 6.80
CA GLY A 1097 -8.71 -13.13 6.56
C GLY A 1097 -9.83 -13.75 7.41
N HIS A 1098 -9.47 -14.45 8.48
CA HIS A 1098 -10.39 -15.08 9.43
C HIS A 1098 -11.20 -16.23 8.82
N THR A 1099 -10.70 -16.84 7.75
CA THR A 1099 -11.40 -17.91 7.05
C THR A 1099 -10.75 -19.26 7.36
N VAL A 1100 -11.57 -20.25 7.66
CA VAL A 1100 -11.23 -21.66 7.69
C VAL A 1100 -11.62 -22.24 6.34
N ILE A 1101 -10.70 -22.92 5.66
CA ILE A 1101 -10.90 -23.45 4.30
C ILE A 1101 -10.58 -24.94 4.29
N HIS A 1102 -11.41 -25.74 3.63
CA HIS A 1102 -11.28 -27.20 3.52
C HIS A 1102 -11.05 -27.63 2.07
N PHE A 1103 -10.02 -28.46 1.83
CA PHE A 1103 -9.69 -29.10 0.56
C PHE A 1103 -9.42 -30.60 0.73
N PRO A 1104 -9.77 -31.43 -0.27
CA PRO A 1104 -9.27 -32.81 -0.35
C PRO A 1104 -7.78 -32.84 -0.71
N LEU A 1105 -6.99 -33.80 -0.20
CA LEU A 1105 -5.60 -33.96 -0.65
C LEU A 1105 -5.51 -34.39 -2.14
N PRO A 1106 -4.53 -33.88 -2.91
CA PRO A 1106 -4.27 -34.39 -4.26
C PRO A 1106 -3.70 -35.81 -4.21
N GLY A 1107 -4.30 -36.76 -4.92
CA GLY A 1107 -3.75 -38.12 -5.08
C GLY A 1107 -2.56 -38.19 -6.05
N GLU A 1108 -1.67 -39.18 -5.84
CA GLU A 1108 -0.40 -39.38 -6.58
C GLU A 1108 -0.55 -39.52 -8.11
N ASN A 1109 -1.74 -39.91 -8.60
CA ASN A 1109 -1.99 -40.22 -10.02
C ASN A 1109 -2.84 -39.17 -10.77
N SER A 1110 -3.03 -37.97 -10.23
CA SER A 1110 -3.75 -36.90 -10.93
C SER A 1110 -2.91 -36.32 -12.09
N ARG A 1111 -2.89 -37.01 -13.24
CA ARG A 1111 -2.21 -36.60 -14.49
C ARG A 1111 -2.72 -35.28 -15.10
N SER A 1112 -3.64 -34.55 -14.46
CA SER A 1112 -4.14 -33.23 -14.88
C SER A 1112 -3.40 -32.04 -14.22
N GLN A 1113 -2.32 -32.26 -13.48
CA GLN A 1113 -1.63 -31.21 -12.68
C GLN A 1113 -0.89 -30.09 -13.46
N LYS A 1114 -1.06 -29.97 -14.79
CA LYS A 1114 -0.71 -28.72 -15.52
C LYS A 1114 -1.89 -27.73 -15.61
N THR A 1115 -3.08 -28.14 -15.18
CA THR A 1115 -4.33 -27.38 -15.26
C THR A 1115 -5.20 -27.62 -14.02
N TYR A 1116 -4.64 -27.46 -12.82
CA TYR A 1116 -5.47 -26.88 -11.74
C TYR A 1116 -5.58 -25.39 -12.02
N GLY A 1117 -6.37 -25.05 -13.05
CA GLY A 1117 -7.01 -23.75 -13.08
C GLY A 1117 -8.01 -23.69 -11.93
N ARG A 1118 -8.03 -22.58 -11.19
CA ARG A 1118 -9.22 -22.06 -10.48
C ARG A 1118 -10.02 -23.12 -9.68
N GLY A 1119 -9.38 -23.93 -8.82
CA GLY A 1119 -10.10 -24.90 -7.98
C GLY A 1119 -10.78 -24.21 -6.79
N LYS A 1120 -12.12 -24.18 -6.76
CA LYS A 1120 -12.89 -23.72 -5.59
C LYS A 1120 -12.66 -24.67 -4.40
N PRO A 1121 -12.59 -24.16 -3.15
CA PRO A 1121 -12.52 -25.01 -1.96
C PRO A 1121 -13.73 -25.94 -1.84
N PHE A 1122 -13.57 -27.07 -1.14
CA PHE A 1122 -14.69 -27.97 -0.86
C PHE A 1122 -15.71 -27.31 0.08
N ALA A 1123 -15.22 -26.54 1.06
CA ALA A 1123 -16.01 -25.69 1.93
C ALA A 1123 -15.15 -24.57 2.51
N GLU A 1124 -15.79 -23.49 2.96
CA GLU A 1124 -15.17 -22.39 3.70
C GLU A 1124 -16.10 -21.84 4.78
N ALA A 1125 -15.54 -21.33 5.87
CA ALA A 1125 -16.29 -20.69 6.95
C ALA A 1125 -15.48 -19.56 7.59
N ARG A 1126 -16.17 -18.49 8.00
CA ARG A 1126 -15.55 -17.31 8.63
C ARG A 1126 -15.64 -17.35 10.15
N MET A 1127 -14.60 -16.84 10.80
CA MET A 1127 -14.44 -16.68 12.26
C MET A 1127 -14.40 -15.19 12.65
N ALA A 1128 -14.31 -14.87 13.93
CA ALA A 1128 -14.32 -13.49 14.44
C ALA A 1128 -12.95 -12.81 14.40
N GLY A 1129 -11.86 -13.58 14.36
CA GLY A 1129 -10.52 -13.07 14.17
C GLY A 1129 -9.58 -14.07 13.50
N ARG A 1130 -8.29 -13.72 13.48
CA ARG A 1130 -7.20 -14.56 12.98
C ARG A 1130 -7.21 -15.93 13.63
N ILE A 1131 -7.14 -17.00 12.85
CA ILE A 1131 -7.14 -18.38 13.38
C ILE A 1131 -5.82 -18.64 14.11
N ARG A 1132 -5.90 -18.99 15.40
CA ARG A 1132 -4.74 -19.31 16.26
C ARG A 1132 -4.50 -20.81 16.35
N ALA A 1133 -5.57 -21.61 16.35
CA ALA A 1133 -5.48 -23.06 16.38
C ALA A 1133 -6.57 -23.70 15.54
N LEU A 1134 -6.25 -24.86 14.96
CA LEU A 1134 -7.14 -25.62 14.10
C LEU A 1134 -6.84 -27.11 14.24
N ARG A 1135 -7.87 -27.96 14.38
CA ARG A 1135 -7.71 -29.42 14.44
C ARG A 1135 -8.92 -30.15 13.88
N ILE A 1136 -8.68 -31.30 13.25
CA ILE A 1136 -9.73 -32.27 12.90
C ILE A 1136 -9.81 -33.28 14.05
N ILE A 1137 -11.00 -33.44 14.62
CA ILE A 1137 -11.27 -34.34 15.75
C ILE A 1137 -12.29 -35.41 15.36
N GLN A 1138 -12.30 -36.52 16.09
CA GLN A 1138 -13.31 -37.57 15.96
C GLN A 1138 -14.19 -37.61 17.22
N GLN A 1139 -15.48 -37.32 17.06
CA GLN A 1139 -16.47 -37.30 18.14
C GLN A 1139 -17.56 -38.34 17.82
N GLY A 1140 -17.47 -39.52 18.44
CA GLY A 1140 -18.31 -40.67 18.11
C GLY A 1140 -18.06 -41.17 16.68
N ARG A 1141 -19.13 -41.28 15.87
CA ARG A 1141 -19.05 -41.66 14.44
C ARG A 1141 -18.81 -40.47 13.49
N SER A 1142 -18.78 -39.25 14.02
CA SER A 1142 -18.66 -38.01 13.24
C SER A 1142 -17.28 -37.40 13.40
N ARG A 1143 -16.78 -36.77 12.33
CA ARG A 1143 -15.54 -36.00 12.36
C ARG A 1143 -15.86 -34.52 12.22
N LYS A 1144 -15.17 -33.69 12.98
CA LYS A 1144 -15.42 -32.25 13.08
C LYS A 1144 -14.12 -31.47 12.95
N VAL A 1145 -14.21 -30.24 12.48
CA VAL A 1145 -13.13 -29.26 12.55
C VAL A 1145 -13.39 -28.39 13.77
N VAL A 1146 -12.41 -28.22 14.64
CA VAL A 1146 -12.47 -27.25 15.74
C VAL A 1146 -11.46 -26.16 15.45
N ALA A 1147 -11.89 -24.90 15.60
CA ALA A 1147 -11.05 -23.73 15.41
C ALA A 1147 -11.16 -22.78 16.60
N VAL A 1148 -10.02 -22.18 16.96
CA VAL A 1148 -9.92 -21.10 17.96
C VAL A 1148 -9.28 -19.90 17.28
N ASP A 1149 -9.88 -18.72 17.43
CA ASP A 1149 -9.35 -17.49 16.86
C ASP A 1149 -8.74 -16.54 17.91
N ALA A 1150 -8.13 -15.46 17.42
CA ALA A 1150 -7.40 -14.47 18.21
C ALA A 1150 -8.30 -13.66 19.16
N VAL A 1151 -9.62 -13.65 18.97
CA VAL A 1151 -10.55 -12.97 19.89
C VAL A 1151 -11.15 -13.93 20.91
N GLY A 1152 -10.72 -15.20 20.91
CA GLY A 1152 -11.20 -16.22 21.85
C GLY A 1152 -12.49 -16.91 21.43
N MET A 1153 -12.91 -16.79 20.17
CA MET A 1153 -14.07 -17.54 19.69
C MET A 1153 -13.67 -18.97 19.31
N VAL A 1154 -14.51 -19.90 19.74
CA VAL A 1154 -14.42 -21.33 19.46
C VAL A 1154 -15.58 -21.75 18.57
N ALA A 1155 -15.28 -22.42 17.46
CA ALA A 1155 -16.29 -22.98 16.58
C ALA A 1155 -15.99 -24.44 16.24
N HIS A 1156 -17.03 -25.28 16.31
CA HIS A 1156 -16.99 -26.65 15.83
C HIS A 1156 -17.73 -26.71 14.50
N PHE A 1157 -17.10 -27.24 13.48
CA PHE A 1157 -17.69 -27.38 12.15
C PHE A 1157 -17.80 -28.84 11.73
N ASP A 1158 -18.80 -29.15 10.90
CA ASP A 1158 -18.87 -30.41 10.18
C ASP A 1158 -17.91 -30.45 8.96
N SER A 1159 -17.96 -31.51 8.16
CA SER A 1159 -17.11 -31.67 6.96
C SER A 1159 -17.41 -30.67 5.84
N LYS A 1160 -18.57 -30.00 5.87
CA LYS A 1160 -18.96 -28.91 4.96
C LYS A 1160 -18.73 -27.54 5.57
N LEU A 1161 -17.94 -27.47 6.64
CA LEU A 1161 -17.68 -26.29 7.44
C LEU A 1161 -18.94 -25.57 7.95
N GLN A 1162 -20.05 -26.30 8.16
CA GLN A 1162 -21.23 -25.76 8.82
C GLN A 1162 -21.03 -25.78 10.34
N ARG A 1163 -21.29 -24.65 11.01
CA ARG A 1163 -21.13 -24.56 12.47
C ARG A 1163 -22.14 -25.45 13.18
N THR A 1164 -21.63 -26.29 14.06
CA THR A 1164 -22.38 -27.22 14.92
C THR A 1164 -22.35 -26.83 16.39
N CYS A 1165 -21.31 -26.11 16.83
CA CYS A 1165 -21.17 -25.54 18.16
C CYS A 1165 -20.40 -24.22 18.06
N PHE A 1166 -20.71 -23.27 18.95
CA PHE A 1166 -20.10 -21.95 19.02
C PHE A 1166 -20.02 -21.46 20.46
N VAL A 1167 -18.82 -21.13 20.95
CA VAL A 1167 -18.56 -20.72 22.33
C VAL A 1167 -17.57 -19.55 22.34
N ASP A 1168 -17.81 -18.56 23.18
CA ASP A 1168 -16.90 -17.45 23.44
C ASP A 1168 -16.10 -17.73 24.72
N LEU A 1169 -14.78 -17.78 24.63
CA LEU A 1169 -13.91 -17.96 25.80
C LEU A 1169 -13.88 -16.73 26.72
N GLU A 1170 -14.46 -15.60 26.33
CA GLU A 1170 -14.50 -14.34 27.09
C GLU A 1170 -13.11 -13.95 27.63
N MET A 1171 -12.09 -14.09 26.77
CA MET A 1171 -10.71 -13.78 27.15
C MET A 1171 -10.56 -12.28 27.47
N PRO A 1172 -9.86 -11.92 28.56
CA PRO A 1172 -9.59 -10.51 28.92
C PRO A 1172 -8.74 -9.76 27.89
N ALA A 1173 -7.88 -10.46 27.16
CA ALA A 1173 -7.07 -9.94 26.07
C ALA A 1173 -7.12 -10.89 24.86
N PRO A 1174 -6.64 -10.48 23.67
CA PRO A 1174 -6.56 -11.38 22.53
C PRO A 1174 -5.79 -12.66 22.84
N VAL A 1175 -6.25 -13.77 22.29
CA VAL A 1175 -5.57 -15.05 22.36
C VAL A 1175 -4.23 -14.93 21.62
N ALA A 1176 -3.13 -15.01 22.37
CA ALA A 1176 -1.78 -15.04 21.84
C ALA A 1176 -1.52 -16.40 21.17
N THR A 1177 -1.93 -17.47 21.84
CA THR A 1177 -1.74 -18.86 21.40
C THR A 1177 -2.87 -19.73 21.90
N ALA A 1178 -3.23 -20.74 21.12
CA ALA A 1178 -4.21 -21.74 21.52
C ALA A 1178 -3.78 -23.11 21.00
N ALA A 1179 -4.32 -24.15 21.62
CA ALA A 1179 -4.19 -25.51 21.14
C ALA A 1179 -5.51 -26.26 21.36
N ILE A 1180 -5.67 -27.33 20.59
CA ILE A 1180 -6.89 -28.15 20.56
C ILE A 1180 -6.45 -29.60 20.69
N ALA A 1181 -7.03 -30.33 21.64
CA ALA A 1181 -6.79 -31.74 21.92
C ALA A 1181 -7.52 -32.66 20.92
N ALA A 1182 -7.20 -33.96 20.96
CA ALA A 1182 -7.82 -34.97 20.07
C ALA A 1182 -9.31 -35.20 20.36
N ASP A 1183 -9.71 -35.04 21.62
CA ASP A 1183 -11.09 -35.16 22.11
C ASP A 1183 -11.92 -33.89 21.85
N GLY A 1184 -11.28 -32.80 21.38
CA GLY A 1184 -11.89 -31.50 21.10
C GLY A 1184 -11.70 -30.45 22.18
N SER A 1185 -11.08 -30.78 23.32
CA SER A 1185 -10.85 -29.81 24.39
C SER A 1185 -9.84 -28.74 23.98
N ILE A 1186 -9.99 -27.55 24.55
CA ILE A 1186 -9.25 -26.34 24.14
C ILE A 1186 -8.55 -25.74 25.33
N CYS A 1187 -7.34 -25.24 25.10
CA CYS A 1187 -6.66 -24.31 25.99
C CYS A 1187 -6.20 -23.11 25.17
N ALA A 1188 -6.53 -21.91 25.62
CA ALA A 1188 -6.13 -20.66 25.01
C ALA A 1188 -5.44 -19.78 26.05
N VAL A 1189 -4.34 -19.14 25.66
CA VAL A 1189 -3.60 -18.20 26.49
C VAL A 1189 -3.69 -16.82 25.85
N ASP A 1190 -4.14 -15.81 26.59
CA ASP A 1190 -4.12 -14.44 26.10
C ASP A 1190 -2.77 -13.75 26.30
N GLU A 1191 -2.61 -12.60 25.64
CA GLU A 1191 -1.40 -11.77 25.70
C GLU A 1191 -1.08 -11.24 27.11
N THR A 1192 -2.02 -11.31 28.04
CA THR A 1192 -1.85 -10.89 29.44
C THR A 1192 -1.62 -12.07 30.40
N GLY A 1193 -1.58 -13.30 29.88
CA GLY A 1193 -1.35 -14.51 30.66
C GLY A 1193 -2.60 -15.04 31.37
N HIS A 1194 -3.81 -14.83 30.86
CA HIS A 1194 -4.96 -15.64 31.28
C HIS A 1194 -5.03 -16.90 30.45
N VAL A 1195 -5.40 -18.01 31.08
CA VAL A 1195 -5.58 -19.32 30.45
C VAL A 1195 -7.05 -19.69 30.53
N ALA A 1196 -7.71 -19.80 29.38
CA ALA A 1196 -9.04 -20.40 29.29
C ALA A 1196 -8.93 -21.86 28.88
N ARG A 1197 -9.73 -22.70 29.54
CA ARG A 1197 -9.97 -24.09 29.18
C ARG A 1197 -11.43 -24.31 28.84
N LEU A 1198 -11.68 -25.09 27.80
CA LEU A 1198 -13.00 -25.52 27.39
C LEU A 1198 -12.98 -27.02 27.12
N ASP A 1199 -13.87 -27.76 27.76
CA ASP A 1199 -14.03 -29.19 27.53
C ASP A 1199 -14.48 -29.49 26.09
N GLY A 1200 -14.11 -30.64 25.53
CA GLY A 1200 -14.36 -30.96 24.11
C GLY A 1200 -15.84 -31.07 23.69
N ASP A 1201 -16.76 -31.14 24.64
CA ASP A 1201 -18.21 -31.04 24.39
C ASP A 1201 -18.77 -29.61 24.48
N GLY A 1202 -17.95 -28.65 24.90
CA GLY A 1202 -18.29 -27.23 25.05
C GLY A 1202 -19.00 -26.87 26.36
N THR A 1203 -19.11 -27.78 27.34
CA THR A 1203 -19.95 -27.57 28.53
C THR A 1203 -19.20 -27.06 29.78
N GLY A 1204 -17.89 -27.33 29.91
CA GLY A 1204 -17.06 -26.84 31.00
C GLY A 1204 -16.08 -25.77 30.56
N LYS A 1205 -16.29 -24.52 31.00
CA LYS A 1205 -15.40 -23.37 30.75
C LYS A 1205 -14.75 -22.91 32.05
N GLN A 1206 -13.42 -22.80 32.07
CA GLN A 1206 -12.66 -22.25 33.20
C GLN A 1206 -11.63 -21.23 32.71
N ILE A 1207 -11.51 -20.09 33.38
CA ILE A 1207 -10.46 -19.09 33.11
C ILE A 1207 -9.63 -18.92 34.38
N ILE A 1208 -8.32 -19.12 34.27
CA ILE A 1208 -7.37 -19.02 35.39
C ILE A 1208 -6.25 -18.07 34.97
N LYS A 1209 -5.90 -17.11 35.83
CA LYS A 1209 -4.75 -16.22 35.58
C LYS A 1209 -3.45 -16.98 35.87
N PHE A 1210 -2.50 -16.98 34.94
CA PHE A 1210 -1.28 -17.78 35.04
C PHE A 1210 -0.41 -17.40 36.25
N THR A 1211 -0.49 -16.15 36.72
CA THR A 1211 0.18 -15.72 37.97
C THR A 1211 -0.34 -16.44 39.20
N ASP A 1212 -1.62 -16.77 39.22
CA ASP A 1212 -2.29 -17.38 40.38
C ASP A 1212 -1.99 -18.90 40.44
N ALA A 1213 -1.80 -19.54 39.29
CA ALA A 1213 -1.35 -20.92 39.17
C ALA A 1213 0.13 -21.12 39.57
N ILE A 1214 1.00 -20.12 39.33
CA ILE A 1214 2.42 -20.17 39.70
C ILE A 1214 2.66 -19.84 41.19
N SER A 1215 1.68 -19.27 41.90
CA SER A 1215 1.76 -19.05 43.36
C SER A 1215 2.15 -20.32 44.13
N HIS A 1216 1.87 -21.50 43.58
CA HIS A 1216 2.20 -22.80 44.17
C HIS A 1216 3.51 -23.44 43.68
N LEU A 1217 4.24 -22.83 42.74
CA LEU A 1217 5.48 -23.38 42.15
C LEU A 1217 6.71 -22.45 42.24
N ALA A 1218 6.61 -21.35 42.99
CA ALA A 1218 7.73 -20.43 43.21
C ALA A 1218 8.54 -20.76 44.47
N PHE A 1219 9.40 -21.78 44.43
CA PHE A 1219 10.62 -21.80 45.25
C PHE A 1219 11.76 -22.54 44.53
N CYS A 1220 12.58 -21.79 43.79
CA CYS A 1220 14.05 -21.93 43.71
C CYS A 1220 14.60 -21.00 42.62
N GLY A 1221 15.37 -19.99 43.02
CA GLY A 1221 16.18 -19.19 42.10
C GLY A 1221 16.29 -17.70 42.43
N LYS A 1222 16.63 -17.34 43.68
CA LYS A 1222 17.37 -16.09 43.92
C LYS A 1222 18.81 -16.25 43.39
N THR A 1223 19.40 -15.13 42.98
CA THR A 1223 20.79 -14.90 42.48
C THR A 1223 21.01 -15.23 41.00
N ALA A 1224 21.47 -14.34 40.10
CA ALA A 1224 22.19 -13.08 40.26
C ALA A 1224 21.79 -12.05 39.17
N LEU A 1225 21.19 -10.95 39.61
CA LEU A 1225 21.28 -9.64 38.98
C LEU A 1225 22.12 -8.83 39.97
N GLY A 1226 23.41 -8.66 39.69
CA GLY A 1226 24.33 -7.98 40.59
C GLY A 1226 25.75 -7.98 40.06
N ASN A 1227 26.18 -6.80 39.62
CA ASN A 1227 27.54 -6.40 39.26
C ASN A 1227 27.95 -6.67 37.80
N PHE A 1228 27.86 -5.64 36.95
CA PHE A 1228 29.05 -4.94 36.43
C PHE A 1228 28.63 -3.90 35.38
N LYS A 1229 28.36 -2.67 35.83
CA LYS A 1229 29.03 -1.45 35.32
C LYS A 1229 28.50 -0.21 36.06
N ASN A 1230 29.34 0.22 37.01
CA ASN A 1230 29.61 1.62 37.36
C ASN A 1230 28.75 2.30 38.44
N GLY A 1231 28.63 1.66 39.60
CA GLY A 1231 28.54 2.34 40.91
C GLY A 1231 29.92 2.41 41.56
N LEU A 1232 30.75 3.35 41.09
CA LEU A 1232 32.02 3.70 41.72
C LEU A 1232 31.71 4.56 42.96
N ARG A 1233 32.17 4.08 44.12
CA ARG A 1233 32.62 4.83 45.32
C ARG A 1233 31.64 5.87 45.92
N ALA A 1234 31.22 5.55 47.14
CA ALA A 1234 30.76 6.47 48.17
C ALA A 1234 29.42 7.18 47.88
N LEU A 1235 28.32 6.46 48.11
CA LEU A 1235 27.13 6.91 48.85
C LEU A 1235 26.17 5.73 49.10
#